data_AF-A0A815RQP5-F1
#
_entry.id   AF-A0A815RQP5-F1
#
_cell.length_a   1.000
_cell.length_b   1.000
_cell.length_c   1.000
_cell.angle_alpha   90.00
_cell.angle_beta   90.00
_cell.angle_gamma   90.00
#
_symmetry.space_group_name_H-M   'P 1'
#
loop_
_entity.id
_entity.type
_entity.pdbx_description
1 polymer ?
#
loop_
_entity_poly.entity_id
_entity_poly.type
_entity_poly.pdbx_seq_one_letter_code
_entity_poly.pdbx_strand_id
1 'polypeptide(L)'
;FLKSDGLIVGSLTNLYETECLSTHLTTFAGGFIVLPAPINWSYVFANADFMKNKTVYLTVIITSIIYIVLLIYARFKDKKDFEKLGVTPLADNNKSDHYYYQILVFTGQRTNAGTDSKVYFVLSGDNDQTQIRLFSDPHRKIFQRGGINSFIIAVPKSLGLLNYIRIWHDNTGEGSSASWFLKYIIVRDLQTLDKFYFISQQWFAVEKDDGRIERTLPIASEAEKQDFSYVLSKKAYHSVSDGHLWFSIFSRPPSNRFTRVQRCTCCFVLFFTSMLINIMYYDLSNEANASSETHSGALSIGPFYIAPQQIGIGIMVELFTLIPSLLIVQLFRRIRPRQQVSRLREAIYKMKPSRKASTNVHAIKKKQSSITLPWWCLFIGYGLSMIIIAISIFFIIVRGIEFGDVKTQQWLTSVLTGFFSSVIFTQPIKIICLAIFFICFCRNSKDDKETSEYINEDDEFNISNDEEYLHSLEYHSLFSPQSRKSINRLNENEIVYARDQRLKEIQMWAFIRKFIIYFIFAILVFVITYSSREQHSFSQVNHLRAYFLNQRQTTADYTKINTIDDYWYWLENSFVSNIRAQQWYNGDIPQYLNGFLNDKSSRLIGWATIRQLRIKSELCPDQRVISICEDSYDFFNEETQLFQPGWTNQTVEDEVYSSPVIKAFNYSTSDELNTYTYVGEFGTYSGGGYIYEFRGRLSDMKTNLSELHQLDWIDEKTRAVFIQLTLYNPSVQLLTAVTLLAEFLPTGGVYTTSRFEPINLYTFTSILQLVCTILYIFFIIYFMIIEIRSILELRLKYFYQFWSLIQLGIIGCSLGSIGVYFWRFQEANRISQLFEQTNGYVYINLQLAVYVNDILTFLLGYCCFFSMIKFVQLFRFNQRISLFAETLKSCAKELISFSIMFAIIFMSFLSLFYLLFVSKLSSCSSLLATAQMLFEMTLMKFDASQIYGADAFLGPFCFTLFTLLVVFVCLSLKKLNQSEIQEERDCRMRSQYVDPIENFSNRIDQLLEAIDKIYIDQKIELSKLDKAGL
;
A
#
# COMPACT_ATOMS: atom_id res chain seq x y z
N PHE A 1 34.82 -23.04 34.45
CA PHE A 1 35.13 -24.47 34.63
C PHE A 1 34.95 -25.18 33.29
N LEU A 2 36.01 -25.35 32.51
CA LEU A 2 36.08 -26.23 31.35
C LEU A 2 37.39 -27.02 31.54
N LYS A 3 37.29 -28.32 31.85
CA LYS A 3 38.43 -29.25 31.85
C LYS A 3 38.58 -29.85 30.46
N SER A 4 39.81 -29.89 29.97
CA SER A 4 40.25 -30.37 28.66
C SER A 4 40.35 -31.89 28.54
N ASP A 5 39.48 -32.65 29.20
CA ASP A 5 39.63 -34.12 29.33
C ASP A 5 38.84 -34.93 28.27
N GLY A 6 38.33 -34.29 27.21
CA GLY A 6 37.39 -34.92 26.26
C GLY A 6 37.93 -35.25 24.86
N LEU A 7 39.10 -34.74 24.47
CA LEU A 7 39.66 -34.89 23.13
C LEU A 7 41.09 -35.43 23.20
N ILE A 8 41.32 -36.60 22.61
CA ILE A 8 42.62 -37.26 22.53
C ILE A 8 43.03 -37.28 21.06
N VAL A 9 44.28 -36.91 20.75
CA VAL A 9 44.79 -36.96 19.37
C VAL A 9 44.98 -38.42 18.96
N GLY A 10 44.35 -38.82 17.86
CA GLY A 10 44.40 -40.15 17.29
C GLY A 10 45.72 -40.44 16.57
N SER A 11 46.07 -41.73 16.50
CA SER A 11 47.35 -42.20 15.99
C SER A 11 47.56 -41.99 14.49
N LEU A 12 46.53 -41.62 13.72
CA LEU A 12 46.62 -41.32 12.29
C LEU A 12 46.86 -39.84 11.98
N THR A 13 47.06 -39.01 13.01
CA THR A 13 47.41 -37.59 12.86
C THR A 13 48.72 -37.41 12.10
N ASN A 14 48.71 -36.61 11.03
CA ASN A 14 49.88 -36.22 10.26
C ASN A 14 49.97 -34.68 10.11
N LEU A 15 50.97 -34.21 9.38
CA LEU A 15 51.27 -32.78 9.23
C LEU A 15 50.20 -31.97 8.49
N TYR A 16 49.31 -32.65 7.75
CA TYR A 16 48.25 -32.05 6.96
C TYR A 16 46.85 -32.27 7.57
N GLU A 17 46.67 -33.30 8.38
CA GLU A 17 45.38 -33.66 9.01
C GLU A 17 45.55 -34.15 10.45
N THR A 18 44.74 -33.63 11.37
CA THR A 18 44.71 -34.06 12.78
C THR A 18 43.51 -34.94 13.07
N GLU A 19 43.75 -36.16 13.55
CA GLU A 19 42.72 -37.08 14.01
C GLU A 19 42.42 -36.78 15.49
N CYS A 20 41.16 -36.54 15.85
CA CYS A 20 40.73 -36.27 17.22
C CYS A 20 39.70 -37.31 17.68
N LEU A 21 40.06 -38.13 18.66
CA LEU A 21 39.21 -39.11 19.31
C LEU A 21 38.48 -38.46 20.50
N SER A 22 37.15 -38.50 20.47
CA SER A 22 36.29 -38.01 21.55
C SER A 22 35.53 -39.17 22.21
N THR A 23 35.44 -39.15 23.54
CA THR A 23 34.59 -40.08 24.31
C THR A 23 33.21 -39.47 24.63
N HIS A 24 32.93 -38.25 24.17
CA HIS A 24 31.68 -37.55 24.45
C HIS A 24 30.63 -37.85 23.37
N LEU A 25 29.54 -38.51 23.77
CA LEU A 25 28.45 -39.00 22.90
C LEU A 25 27.48 -37.87 22.51
N THR A 26 27.99 -36.74 22.02
CA THR A 26 27.16 -35.54 21.71
C THR A 26 27.11 -35.13 20.24
N THR A 27 27.48 -35.99 19.29
CA THR A 27 27.50 -35.61 17.87
C THR A 27 26.87 -36.65 16.96
N PHE A 28 25.55 -36.80 17.07
CA PHE A 28 24.69 -37.20 15.94
C PHE A 28 23.37 -36.41 15.86
N ALA A 29 23.02 -35.62 16.89
CA ALA A 29 21.86 -34.71 16.89
C ALA A 29 22.25 -33.21 17.06
N GLY A 30 23.53 -32.90 17.27
CA GLY A 30 24.02 -31.54 17.56
C GLY A 30 23.91 -30.53 16.40
N GLY A 31 23.67 -30.98 15.17
CA GLY A 31 23.39 -30.09 14.03
C GLY A 31 21.94 -29.63 13.95
N PHE A 32 20.99 -30.34 14.59
CA PHE A 32 19.56 -30.03 14.52
C PHE A 32 19.01 -29.38 15.79
N ILE A 33 19.67 -29.57 16.95
CA ILE A 33 19.25 -29.02 18.24
C ILE A 33 20.24 -27.94 18.66
N VAL A 34 19.92 -26.70 18.30
CA VAL A 34 20.67 -25.53 18.76
C VAL A 34 20.03 -25.00 20.03
N LEU A 35 20.77 -24.94 21.14
CA LEU A 35 20.27 -24.40 22.40
C LEU A 35 20.43 -22.86 22.40
N PRO A 36 19.44 -22.10 22.92
CA PRO A 36 19.57 -20.65 23.03
C PRO A 36 20.72 -20.28 23.98
N ALA A 37 21.50 -19.26 23.62
CA ALA A 37 22.60 -18.75 24.46
C ALA A 37 22.10 -18.37 25.86
N PRO A 38 22.90 -18.45 26.94
CA PRO A 38 22.47 -17.98 28.26
C PRO A 38 22.26 -16.45 28.29
N ILE A 39 21.37 -15.95 29.17
CA ILE A 39 21.07 -14.52 29.33
C ILE A 39 22.17 -13.83 30.15
N ASN A 40 22.71 -12.70 29.68
CA ASN A 40 23.63 -11.88 30.48
C ASN A 40 22.88 -10.87 31.38
N TRP A 41 22.52 -11.31 32.58
CA TRP A 41 21.77 -10.49 33.56
C TRP A 41 22.46 -9.18 33.93
N SER A 42 23.80 -9.15 33.99
CA SER A 42 24.54 -7.94 34.37
C SER A 42 24.40 -6.83 33.32
N TYR A 43 24.41 -7.19 32.04
CA TYR A 43 24.24 -6.26 30.93
C TYR A 43 22.81 -5.72 30.85
N VAL A 44 21.81 -6.59 31.05
CA VAL A 44 20.39 -6.24 30.96
C VAL A 44 20.03 -5.19 32.01
N PHE A 45 20.42 -5.39 33.27
CA PHE A 45 20.10 -4.42 34.33
C PHE A 45 20.83 -3.09 34.16
N ALA A 46 22.04 -3.09 33.59
CA ALA A 46 22.79 -1.87 33.32
C ALA A 46 22.20 -1.02 32.16
N ASN A 47 21.45 -1.64 31.25
CA ASN A 47 20.95 -1.01 30.01
C ASN A 47 19.41 -0.96 29.92
N ALA A 48 18.71 -1.05 31.05
CA ALA A 48 17.24 -1.10 31.08
C ALA A 48 16.53 0.23 30.74
N ASP A 49 17.25 1.26 30.31
CA ASP A 49 16.70 2.58 29.99
C ASP A 49 15.70 2.54 28.81
N PHE A 50 14.57 3.20 28.98
CA PHE A 50 13.48 3.29 28.00
C PHE A 50 13.93 4.01 26.72
N MET A 51 14.71 5.08 26.84
CA MET A 51 15.12 5.87 25.67
C MET A 51 16.11 5.11 24.79
N LYS A 52 16.92 4.24 25.40
CA LYS A 52 17.92 3.41 24.72
C LYS A 52 17.29 2.23 23.98
N ASN A 53 16.22 1.65 24.51
CA ASN A 53 15.55 0.45 23.98
C ASN A 53 14.07 0.69 23.66
N LYS A 54 13.77 1.83 23.02
CA LYS A 54 12.41 2.30 22.74
C LYS A 54 11.55 1.28 21.99
N THR A 55 12.14 0.53 21.05
CA THR A 55 11.38 -0.40 20.19
C THR A 55 10.73 -1.51 21.02
N VAL A 56 11.46 -2.12 21.95
CA VAL A 56 10.95 -3.23 22.78
C VAL A 56 9.80 -2.76 23.67
N TYR A 57 10.00 -1.65 24.39
CA TYR A 57 8.97 -1.15 25.29
C TYR A 57 7.72 -0.65 24.55
N LEU A 58 7.88 0.08 23.45
CA LEU A 58 6.76 0.56 22.64
C LEU A 58 5.94 -0.62 22.09
N THR A 59 6.59 -1.70 21.64
CA THR A 59 5.86 -2.88 21.12
C THR A 59 5.03 -3.56 22.18
N VAL A 60 5.56 -3.77 23.39
CA VAL A 60 4.82 -4.37 24.51
C VAL A 60 3.65 -3.48 24.93
N ILE A 61 3.84 -2.16 24.98
CA ILE A 61 2.78 -1.20 25.32
C ILE A 61 1.66 -1.21 24.27
N ILE A 62 2.01 -1.07 22.98
CA ILE A 62 1.04 -1.04 21.88
C ILE A 62 0.26 -2.35 21.82
N THR A 63 0.93 -3.50 21.91
CA THR A 63 0.27 -4.80 21.87
C THR A 63 -0.67 -4.99 23.07
N SER A 64 -0.27 -4.55 24.27
CA SER A 64 -1.12 -4.60 25.47
C SER A 64 -2.36 -3.71 25.34
N ILE A 65 -2.23 -2.51 24.76
CA ILE A 65 -3.36 -1.62 24.47
C ILE A 65 -4.33 -2.29 23.48
N ILE A 66 -3.79 -2.91 22.41
CA ILE A 66 -4.61 -3.64 21.42
C ILE A 66 -5.41 -4.75 22.09
N TYR A 67 -4.82 -5.50 23.02
CA TYR A 67 -5.53 -6.54 23.76
C TYR A 67 -6.68 -5.99 24.59
N ILE A 68 -6.47 -4.90 25.33
CA ILE A 68 -7.52 -4.28 26.14
C ILE A 68 -8.69 -3.82 25.24
N VAL A 69 -8.37 -3.15 24.12
CA VAL A 69 -9.38 -2.69 23.14
C VAL A 69 -10.15 -3.87 22.55
N LEU A 70 -9.46 -4.93 22.13
CA LEU A 70 -10.09 -6.13 21.60
C LEU A 70 -10.93 -6.88 22.64
N LEU A 71 -10.51 -6.88 23.91
CA LEU A 71 -11.24 -7.51 25.00
C LEU A 71 -12.54 -6.74 25.29
N ILE A 72 -12.50 -5.40 25.32
CA ILE A 72 -13.69 -4.55 25.44
C ILE A 72 -14.67 -4.80 24.28
N TYR A 73 -14.15 -4.80 23.04
CA TYR A 73 -14.93 -5.12 21.84
C TYR A 73 -15.55 -6.51 21.92
N ALA A 74 -14.76 -7.53 22.28
CA ALA A 74 -15.20 -8.92 22.39
C ALA A 74 -16.30 -9.09 23.44
N ARG A 75 -16.15 -8.45 24.61
CA ARG A 75 -17.15 -8.47 25.69
C ARG A 75 -18.46 -7.82 25.26
N PHE A 76 -18.39 -6.67 24.59
CA PHE A 76 -19.58 -5.99 24.06
C PHE A 76 -20.29 -6.85 22.99
N LYS A 77 -19.53 -7.50 22.10
CA LYS A 77 -20.09 -8.37 21.07
C LYS A 77 -20.65 -9.67 21.62
N ASP A 78 -20.01 -10.29 22.62
CA ASP A 78 -20.55 -11.47 23.29
C ASP A 78 -21.89 -11.14 23.95
N LYS A 79 -22.03 -9.99 24.63
CA LYS A 79 -23.31 -9.52 25.20
C LYS A 79 -24.39 -9.38 24.12
N LYS A 80 -24.07 -8.73 22.99
CA LYS A 80 -25.00 -8.61 21.85
C LYS A 80 -25.35 -9.94 21.18
N ASP A 81 -24.47 -10.94 21.25
CA ASP A 81 -24.77 -12.27 20.71
C ASP A 81 -25.74 -13.04 21.62
N PHE A 82 -25.69 -12.83 22.93
CA PHE A 82 -26.71 -13.37 23.86
C PHE A 82 -28.09 -12.79 23.60
N GLU A 83 -28.19 -11.49 23.30
CA GLU A 83 -29.46 -10.82 22.94
C GLU A 83 -30.11 -11.39 21.66
N LYS A 84 -29.36 -12.11 20.80
CA LYS A 84 -29.91 -12.75 19.58
C LYS A 84 -30.51 -14.14 19.83
N LEU A 85 -30.24 -14.73 20.99
CA LEU A 85 -30.60 -16.10 21.33
C LEU A 85 -31.88 -16.14 22.19
N GLY A 86 -32.70 -17.18 22.01
CA GLY A 86 -34.00 -17.32 22.69
C GLY A 86 -35.16 -17.60 21.73
N VAL A 87 -36.29 -18.05 22.29
CA VAL A 87 -37.49 -18.47 21.55
C VAL A 87 -38.63 -17.50 21.85
N THR A 88 -39.25 -16.94 20.82
CA THR A 88 -40.34 -15.96 20.97
C THR A 88 -41.67 -16.59 20.60
N PRO A 89 -42.68 -16.61 21.47
CA PRO A 89 -44.05 -16.85 21.04
C PRO A 89 -44.51 -15.68 20.16
N LEU A 90 -45.13 -15.95 19.01
CA LEU A 90 -45.69 -14.87 18.19
C LEU A 90 -46.80 -14.14 18.96
N ALA A 91 -46.84 -12.82 18.82
CA ALA A 91 -47.80 -11.94 19.51
C ALA A 91 -49.26 -12.18 19.10
N ASP A 92 -49.49 -12.83 17.95
CA ASP A 92 -50.80 -13.12 17.38
C ASP A 92 -51.27 -14.57 17.61
N ASN A 93 -50.57 -15.33 18.46
CA ASN A 93 -51.06 -16.63 18.94
C ASN A 93 -52.35 -16.43 19.74
N ASN A 94 -53.29 -17.38 19.67
CA ASN A 94 -54.50 -17.39 20.50
C ASN A 94 -54.37 -18.39 21.66
N LYS A 95 -54.91 -18.05 22.83
CA LYS A 95 -54.92 -18.95 24.00
C LYS A 95 -55.70 -20.26 23.77
N SER A 96 -56.65 -20.25 22.84
CA SER A 96 -57.49 -21.40 22.47
C SER A 96 -56.82 -22.40 21.53
N ASP A 97 -55.65 -22.08 20.99
CA ASP A 97 -54.94 -22.91 20.02
C ASP A 97 -54.06 -23.93 20.76
N HIS A 98 -54.20 -25.22 20.42
CA HIS A 98 -53.57 -26.32 21.17
C HIS A 98 -52.47 -27.05 20.39
N TYR A 99 -52.21 -26.66 19.14
CA TYR A 99 -51.19 -27.25 18.29
C TYR A 99 -50.08 -26.25 18.02
N TYR A 100 -48.81 -26.67 18.07
CA TYR A 100 -47.66 -25.76 18.11
C TYR A 100 -46.58 -26.15 17.10
N TYR A 101 -46.18 -25.20 16.26
CA TYR A 101 -44.99 -25.36 15.42
C TYR A 101 -43.89 -24.39 15.85
N GLN A 102 -42.65 -24.85 15.82
CA GLN A 102 -41.47 -24.01 16.01
C GLN A 102 -40.88 -23.67 14.65
N ILE A 103 -40.80 -22.38 14.32
CA ILE A 103 -40.20 -21.89 13.08
C ILE A 103 -38.82 -21.31 13.40
N LEU A 104 -37.79 -21.83 12.73
CA LEU A 104 -36.41 -21.35 12.81
C LEU A 104 -36.07 -20.67 11.49
N VAL A 105 -35.88 -19.36 11.52
CA VAL A 105 -35.51 -18.57 10.34
C VAL A 105 -34.01 -18.28 10.37
N PHE A 106 -33.30 -18.70 9.32
CA PHE A 106 -31.86 -18.51 9.19
C PHE A 106 -31.57 -17.38 8.19
N THR A 107 -31.07 -16.26 8.69
CA THR A 107 -30.62 -15.14 7.86
C THR A 107 -29.17 -15.38 7.41
N GLY A 108 -28.84 -15.08 6.16
CA GLY A 108 -27.50 -15.35 5.63
C GLY A 108 -26.39 -14.49 6.24
N GLN A 109 -25.15 -14.94 6.03
CA GLN A 109 -23.94 -14.26 6.53
C GLN A 109 -23.36 -13.24 5.55
N ARG A 110 -23.95 -13.06 4.36
CA ARG A 110 -23.47 -12.12 3.34
C ARG A 110 -23.46 -10.69 3.89
N THR A 111 -22.65 -9.81 3.32
CA THR A 111 -22.59 -8.40 3.71
C THR A 111 -23.98 -7.77 3.56
N ASN A 112 -24.45 -7.11 4.61
CA ASN A 112 -25.78 -6.49 4.69
C ASN A 112 -26.94 -7.45 4.38
N ALA A 113 -26.83 -8.69 4.86
CA ALA A 113 -27.87 -9.72 4.70
C ALA A 113 -29.03 -9.62 5.69
N GLY A 114 -28.90 -8.83 6.75
CA GLY A 114 -29.96 -8.67 7.75
C GLY A 114 -30.95 -7.58 7.39
N THR A 115 -32.17 -7.67 7.92
CA THR A 115 -33.24 -6.71 7.66
C THR A 115 -33.89 -6.17 8.92
N ASP A 116 -34.29 -4.91 8.86
CA ASP A 116 -35.16 -4.25 9.86
C ASP A 116 -36.60 -4.10 9.33
N SER A 117 -36.89 -4.56 8.10
CA SER A 117 -38.23 -4.59 7.51
C SER A 117 -39.13 -5.59 8.24
N LYS A 118 -40.45 -5.36 8.24
CA LYS A 118 -41.41 -6.30 8.82
C LYS A 118 -41.62 -7.47 7.89
N VAL A 119 -41.40 -8.68 8.39
CA VAL A 119 -41.48 -9.93 7.60
C VAL A 119 -42.75 -10.69 7.94
N TYR A 120 -43.56 -10.94 6.92
CA TYR A 120 -44.82 -11.64 7.00
C TYR A 120 -44.71 -13.01 6.35
N PHE A 121 -45.48 -13.98 6.84
CA PHE A 121 -45.52 -15.30 6.24
C PHE A 121 -46.89 -15.97 6.34
N VAL A 122 -47.07 -16.99 5.52
CA VAL A 122 -48.19 -17.92 5.55
C VAL A 122 -47.65 -19.34 5.41
N LEU A 123 -48.00 -20.21 6.36
CA LEU A 123 -47.61 -21.61 6.37
C LEU A 123 -48.79 -22.48 5.90
N SER A 124 -48.57 -23.29 4.87
CA SER A 124 -49.59 -24.17 4.28
C SER A 124 -49.24 -25.64 4.47
N GLY A 125 -50.24 -26.45 4.81
CA GLY A 125 -50.15 -27.91 4.79
C GLY A 125 -51.39 -28.54 4.17
N ASP A 126 -51.45 -29.87 4.17
CA ASP A 126 -52.52 -30.63 3.50
C ASP A 126 -53.91 -30.35 4.08
N ASN A 127 -54.01 -30.09 5.39
CA ASN A 127 -55.29 -29.98 6.08
C ASN A 127 -55.80 -28.53 6.16
N ASP A 128 -54.90 -27.56 6.29
CA ASP A 128 -55.25 -26.16 6.48
C ASP A 128 -54.05 -25.24 6.18
N GLN A 129 -54.30 -23.93 6.14
CA GLN A 129 -53.29 -22.89 5.96
C GLN A 129 -53.43 -21.83 7.06
N THR A 130 -52.31 -21.30 7.56
CA THR A 130 -52.37 -20.24 8.58
C THR A 130 -52.90 -18.94 7.98
N GLN A 131 -53.43 -18.05 8.82
CA GLN A 131 -53.58 -16.64 8.43
C GLN A 131 -52.20 -15.99 8.21
N ILE A 132 -52.20 -14.76 7.69
CA ILE A 132 -50.99 -13.95 7.56
C ILE A 132 -50.46 -13.68 8.96
N ARG A 133 -49.29 -14.25 9.27
CA ARG A 133 -48.59 -14.05 10.55
C ARG A 133 -47.43 -13.06 10.34
N LEU A 134 -47.11 -12.28 11.36
CA LEU A 134 -45.97 -11.36 11.37
C LEU A 134 -44.90 -11.91 12.30
N PHE A 135 -43.69 -12.09 11.80
CA PHE A 135 -42.56 -12.32 12.69
C PHE A 135 -42.26 -11.04 13.46
N SER A 136 -42.43 -11.10 14.77
CA SER A 136 -42.17 -9.98 15.67
C SER A 136 -41.57 -10.49 16.97
N ASP A 137 -40.68 -9.70 17.55
CA ASP A 137 -40.14 -9.92 18.89
C ASP A 137 -40.11 -8.58 19.63
N PRO A 138 -40.82 -8.43 20.75
CA PRO A 138 -40.91 -7.17 21.47
C PRO A 138 -39.60 -6.79 22.19
N HIS A 139 -38.68 -7.74 22.40
CA HIS A 139 -37.47 -7.53 23.20
C HIS A 139 -36.19 -7.60 22.37
N ARG A 140 -36.19 -8.30 21.24
CA ARG A 140 -34.98 -8.58 20.45
C ARG A 140 -35.09 -8.09 19.01
N LYS A 141 -33.98 -7.61 18.46
CA LYS A 141 -33.88 -7.34 17.02
C LYS A 141 -33.80 -8.65 16.24
N ILE A 142 -34.80 -8.91 15.41
CA ILE A 142 -34.91 -10.10 14.56
C ILE A 142 -34.22 -9.90 13.20
N PHE A 143 -33.96 -10.99 12.49
CA PHE A 143 -33.39 -11.04 11.12
C PHE A 143 -32.06 -10.32 10.92
N GLN A 144 -31.23 -10.28 11.95
CA GLN A 144 -29.88 -9.74 11.86
C GLN A 144 -28.98 -10.63 11.00
N ARG A 145 -27.92 -10.06 10.41
CA ARG A 145 -26.93 -10.78 9.58
C ARG A 145 -26.39 -12.01 10.31
N GLY A 146 -26.51 -13.19 9.69
CA GLY A 146 -26.09 -14.47 10.27
C GLY A 146 -26.88 -14.91 11.50
N GLY A 147 -28.00 -14.25 11.79
CA GLY A 147 -28.87 -14.54 12.92
C GLY A 147 -29.76 -15.75 12.68
N ILE A 148 -30.10 -16.42 13.77
CA ILE A 148 -31.07 -17.52 13.83
C ILE A 148 -32.17 -17.06 14.78
N ASN A 149 -33.39 -16.89 14.26
CA ASN A 149 -34.53 -16.47 15.06
C ASN A 149 -35.51 -17.65 15.19
N SER A 150 -35.87 -17.99 16.43
CA SER A 150 -36.81 -19.07 16.74
C SER A 150 -38.14 -18.49 17.21
N PHE A 151 -39.22 -18.86 16.53
CA PHE A 151 -40.57 -18.43 16.82
C PHE A 151 -41.47 -19.63 17.13
N ILE A 152 -42.38 -19.52 18.09
CA ILE A 152 -43.43 -20.50 18.35
C ILE A 152 -44.75 -19.97 17.81
N ILE A 153 -45.39 -20.77 16.96
CA ILE A 153 -46.70 -20.49 16.41
C ILE A 153 -47.72 -21.46 17.02
N ALA A 154 -48.86 -20.92 17.43
CA ALA A 154 -50.02 -21.69 17.86
C ALA A 154 -51.05 -21.72 16.72
N VAL A 155 -51.60 -22.89 16.45
CA VAL A 155 -52.65 -23.12 15.46
C VAL A 155 -53.76 -23.99 16.05
N PRO A 156 -55.02 -23.83 15.62
CA PRO A 156 -56.15 -24.50 16.23
C PRO A 156 -56.12 -26.03 16.06
N LYS A 157 -55.60 -26.53 14.92
CA LYS A 157 -55.49 -27.95 14.57
C LYS A 157 -54.19 -28.20 13.77
N SER A 158 -53.78 -29.46 13.66
CA SER A 158 -52.60 -29.85 12.87
C SER A 158 -52.76 -29.45 11.41
N LEU A 159 -51.74 -28.82 10.82
CA LEU A 159 -51.70 -28.46 9.41
C LEU A 159 -51.47 -29.67 8.49
N GLY A 160 -51.22 -30.86 9.05
CA GLY A 160 -50.88 -32.06 8.27
C GLY A 160 -49.44 -32.04 7.78
N LEU A 161 -49.17 -32.70 6.64
CA LEU A 161 -47.89 -32.56 5.96
C LEU A 161 -47.79 -31.14 5.42
N LEU A 162 -46.70 -30.44 5.72
CA LEU A 162 -46.51 -29.09 5.19
C LEU A 162 -46.31 -29.15 3.67
N ASN A 163 -46.65 -28.08 2.95
CA ASN A 163 -46.52 -28.02 1.50
C ASN A 163 -45.55 -26.91 1.08
N TYR A 164 -45.83 -25.70 1.51
CA TYR A 164 -45.01 -24.52 1.23
C TYR A 164 -45.15 -23.46 2.32
N ILE A 165 -44.16 -22.58 2.40
CA ILE A 165 -44.21 -21.33 3.17
C ILE A 165 -44.12 -20.15 2.20
N ARG A 166 -45.12 -19.26 2.25
CA ARG A 166 -45.08 -17.98 1.53
C ARG A 166 -44.54 -16.91 2.46
N ILE A 167 -43.54 -16.14 2.04
CA ILE A 167 -42.86 -15.14 2.88
C ILE A 167 -42.57 -13.86 2.10
N TRP A 168 -42.74 -12.71 2.74
CA TRP A 168 -42.45 -11.39 2.15
C TRP A 168 -42.12 -10.33 3.22
N HIS A 169 -41.62 -9.17 2.80
CA HIS A 169 -41.41 -8.02 3.68
C HIS A 169 -41.98 -6.72 3.12
N ASP A 170 -42.16 -5.71 3.98
CA ASP A 170 -42.70 -4.39 3.64
C ASP A 170 -41.65 -3.38 3.14
N ASN A 171 -40.37 -3.75 3.13
CA ASN A 171 -39.25 -2.92 2.66
C ASN A 171 -39.10 -1.58 3.42
N THR A 172 -39.57 -1.53 4.67
CA THR A 172 -39.52 -0.32 5.52
C THR A 172 -38.15 -0.07 6.14
N GLY A 173 -37.22 -1.02 6.06
CA GLY A 173 -35.87 -0.87 6.61
C GLY A 173 -35.07 0.27 5.97
N GLU A 174 -34.24 0.95 6.76
CA GLU A 174 -33.36 2.01 6.27
C GLU A 174 -32.10 1.47 5.58
N GLY A 175 -31.54 2.24 4.65
CA GLY A 175 -30.40 1.87 3.82
C GLY A 175 -30.44 0.42 3.30
N SER A 176 -29.36 -0.31 3.58
CA SER A 176 -29.22 -1.72 3.24
C SER A 176 -29.99 -2.67 4.15
N SER A 177 -30.57 -2.21 5.26
CA SER A 177 -31.43 -3.02 6.13
C SER A 177 -32.84 -3.24 5.56
N ALA A 178 -33.19 -2.59 4.45
CA ALA A 178 -34.41 -2.91 3.70
C ALA A 178 -34.32 -4.30 3.04
N SER A 179 -33.11 -4.60 2.57
CA SER A 179 -32.64 -5.83 1.91
C SER A 179 -32.55 -6.99 2.91
N TRP A 180 -33.02 -8.18 2.53
CA TRP A 180 -32.87 -9.39 3.36
C TRP A 180 -32.34 -10.55 2.54
N PHE A 181 -31.33 -11.27 3.04
CA PHE A 181 -30.92 -12.54 2.44
C PHE A 181 -31.38 -13.70 3.31
N LEU A 182 -32.42 -14.39 2.86
CA LEU A 182 -32.94 -15.56 3.54
C LEU A 182 -32.16 -16.81 3.11
N LYS A 183 -31.54 -17.51 4.07
CA LYS A 183 -30.79 -18.74 3.79
C LYS A 183 -31.75 -19.93 3.67
N TYR A 184 -32.47 -20.24 4.75
CA TYR A 184 -33.51 -21.28 4.80
C TYR A 184 -34.39 -21.10 6.05
N ILE A 185 -35.53 -21.79 6.07
CA ILE A 185 -36.44 -21.88 7.20
C ILE A 185 -36.59 -23.35 7.57
N ILE A 186 -36.55 -23.66 8.88
CA ILE A 186 -36.89 -24.99 9.39
C ILE A 186 -38.16 -24.86 10.20
N VAL A 187 -39.17 -25.65 9.88
CA VAL A 187 -40.39 -25.76 10.68
C VAL A 187 -40.37 -27.10 11.40
N ARG A 188 -40.44 -27.07 12.72
CA ARG A 188 -40.51 -28.26 13.58
C ARG A 188 -41.90 -28.39 14.17
N ASP A 189 -42.52 -29.54 14.00
CA ASP A 189 -43.74 -29.89 14.71
C ASP A 189 -43.38 -30.23 16.16
N LEU A 190 -43.94 -29.53 17.16
CA LEU A 190 -43.57 -29.77 18.57
C LEU A 190 -44.26 -31.00 19.16
N GLN A 191 -45.31 -31.51 18.51
CA GLN A 191 -46.06 -32.68 18.92
C GLN A 191 -45.44 -33.96 18.33
N THR A 192 -45.11 -33.97 17.04
CA THR A 192 -44.52 -35.13 16.35
C THR A 192 -42.99 -35.13 16.34
N LEU A 193 -42.36 -33.96 16.55
CA LEU A 193 -40.93 -33.70 16.43
C LEU A 193 -40.35 -33.77 15.01
N ASP A 194 -41.21 -33.85 13.99
CA ASP A 194 -40.81 -33.83 12.58
C ASP A 194 -40.25 -32.46 12.17
N LYS A 195 -39.33 -32.46 11.21
CA LYS A 195 -38.64 -31.25 10.71
C LYS A 195 -38.81 -31.11 9.21
N PHE A 196 -39.37 -29.98 8.80
CA PHE A 196 -39.57 -29.59 7.41
C PHE A 196 -38.59 -28.47 7.05
N TYR A 197 -37.89 -28.60 5.92
CA TYR A 197 -36.88 -27.65 5.47
C TYR A 197 -37.37 -26.89 4.26
N PHE A 198 -37.23 -25.56 4.27
CA PHE A 198 -37.56 -24.67 3.16
C PHE A 198 -36.29 -23.89 2.78
N ILE A 199 -35.66 -24.25 1.65
CA ILE A 199 -34.40 -23.64 1.20
C ILE A 199 -34.72 -22.44 0.29
N SER A 200 -34.04 -21.30 0.49
CA SER A 200 -34.20 -20.10 -0.35
C SER A 200 -32.88 -19.66 -0.98
N GLN A 201 -31.87 -19.31 -0.17
CA GLN A 201 -30.56 -18.79 -0.61
C GLN A 201 -30.62 -17.59 -1.57
N GLN A 202 -31.62 -16.72 -1.43
CA GLN A 202 -31.86 -15.59 -2.34
C GLN A 202 -32.08 -14.26 -1.58
N TRP A 203 -31.84 -13.14 -2.28
CA TRP A 203 -32.15 -11.80 -1.77
C TRP A 203 -33.64 -11.48 -1.93
N PHE A 204 -34.29 -11.11 -0.84
CA PHE A 204 -35.54 -10.38 -0.79
C PHE A 204 -35.19 -8.90 -0.73
N ALA A 205 -35.11 -8.28 -1.89
CA ALA A 205 -34.60 -6.93 -2.05
C ALA A 205 -35.11 -6.37 -3.37
N VAL A 206 -35.32 -5.06 -3.41
CA VAL A 206 -35.79 -4.37 -4.61
C VAL A 206 -34.64 -4.16 -5.60
N GLU A 207 -33.41 -4.03 -5.08
CA GLU A 207 -32.21 -3.66 -5.82
C GLU A 207 -31.24 -4.81 -6.11
N LYS A 208 -31.48 -6.03 -5.58
CA LYS A 208 -30.60 -7.21 -5.75
C LYS A 208 -31.35 -8.41 -6.34
N ASP A 209 -30.60 -9.35 -6.92
CA ASP A 209 -31.10 -10.55 -7.60
C ASP A 209 -32.22 -10.24 -8.61
N ASP A 210 -33.42 -10.78 -8.39
CA ASP A 210 -34.61 -10.65 -9.25
C ASP A 210 -35.50 -9.44 -8.89
N GLY A 211 -35.13 -8.66 -7.87
CA GLY A 211 -35.89 -7.48 -7.42
C GLY A 211 -37.18 -7.82 -6.64
N ARG A 212 -37.39 -9.09 -6.26
CA ARG A 212 -38.62 -9.53 -5.59
C ARG A 212 -38.49 -9.51 -4.07
N ILE A 213 -39.50 -8.97 -3.40
CA ILE A 213 -39.62 -8.91 -1.93
C ILE A 213 -40.56 -9.97 -1.36
N GLU A 214 -41.05 -10.90 -2.20
CA GLU A 214 -42.02 -11.94 -1.87
C GLU A 214 -41.75 -13.23 -2.63
N ARG A 215 -41.82 -14.37 -1.94
CA ARG A 215 -41.63 -15.72 -2.53
C ARG A 215 -42.47 -16.78 -1.85
N THR A 216 -42.74 -17.86 -2.59
CA THR A 216 -43.34 -19.09 -2.09
C THR A 216 -42.30 -20.20 -2.14
N LEU A 217 -41.91 -20.74 -0.99
CA LEU A 217 -40.87 -21.75 -0.84
C LEU A 217 -41.52 -23.13 -0.59
N PRO A 218 -41.35 -24.13 -1.48
CA PRO A 218 -41.80 -25.49 -1.25
C PRO A 218 -40.88 -26.24 -0.27
N ILE A 219 -41.33 -27.39 0.23
CA ILE A 219 -40.46 -28.29 1.01
C ILE A 219 -39.28 -28.76 0.17
N ALA A 220 -38.08 -28.71 0.76
CA ALA A 220 -36.85 -29.20 0.15
C ALA A 220 -36.82 -30.73 0.07
N SER A 221 -36.49 -31.24 -1.11
CA SER A 221 -36.25 -32.66 -1.37
C SER A 221 -34.94 -33.16 -0.74
N GLU A 222 -34.79 -34.47 -0.54
CA GLU A 222 -33.55 -35.05 0.00
C GLU A 222 -32.32 -34.80 -0.90
N ALA A 223 -32.51 -34.65 -2.22
CA ALA A 223 -31.44 -34.29 -3.14
C ALA A 223 -30.96 -32.85 -2.94
N GLU A 224 -31.88 -31.89 -2.78
CA GLU A 224 -31.55 -30.47 -2.54
C GLU A 224 -30.90 -30.25 -1.16
N LYS A 225 -31.21 -31.08 -0.17
CA LYS A 225 -30.52 -31.07 1.14
C LYS A 225 -29.04 -31.46 1.02
N GLN A 226 -28.65 -32.22 0.00
CA GLN A 226 -27.29 -32.72 -0.24
C GLN A 226 -26.48 -31.90 -1.25
N ASP A 227 -27.01 -30.78 -1.73
CA ASP A 227 -26.35 -29.98 -2.77
C ASP A 227 -24.97 -29.49 -2.32
N PHE A 228 -23.95 -29.75 -3.15
CA PHE A 228 -22.54 -29.53 -2.79
C PHE A 228 -22.24 -28.08 -2.41
N SER A 229 -22.77 -27.11 -3.16
CA SER A 229 -22.58 -25.67 -2.90
C SER A 229 -23.16 -25.24 -1.54
N TYR A 230 -24.32 -25.81 -1.18
CA TYR A 230 -24.98 -25.57 0.10
C TYR A 230 -24.19 -26.17 1.26
N VAL A 231 -23.79 -27.44 1.14
CA VAL A 231 -23.01 -28.14 2.17
C VAL A 231 -21.63 -27.51 2.35
N LEU A 232 -20.95 -27.17 1.25
CA LEU A 232 -19.64 -26.53 1.27
C LEU A 232 -19.68 -25.14 1.90
N SER A 233 -20.59 -24.26 1.47
CA SER A 233 -20.69 -22.91 2.05
C SER A 233 -21.07 -22.93 3.54
N LYS A 234 -21.94 -23.89 3.95
CA LYS A 234 -22.30 -24.12 5.35
C LYS A 234 -21.11 -24.62 6.17
N LYS A 235 -20.41 -25.68 5.72
CA LYS A 235 -19.32 -26.34 6.46
C LYS A 235 -18.04 -25.51 6.45
N ALA A 236 -17.69 -24.85 5.34
CA ALA A 236 -16.54 -23.95 5.24
C ALA A 236 -16.69 -22.72 6.17
N TYR A 237 -17.86 -22.08 6.18
CA TYR A 237 -18.09 -20.95 7.09
C TYR A 237 -17.99 -21.37 8.56
N HIS A 238 -18.59 -22.50 8.94
CA HIS A 238 -18.54 -23.00 10.32
C HIS A 238 -17.10 -23.37 10.71
N SER A 239 -16.41 -24.09 9.84
CA SER A 239 -15.00 -24.48 10.00
C SER A 239 -14.08 -23.28 10.20
N VAL A 240 -14.28 -22.19 9.43
CA VAL A 240 -13.47 -20.97 9.57
C VAL A 240 -13.90 -20.11 10.79
N SER A 241 -15.20 -19.94 11.02
CA SER A 241 -15.74 -19.10 12.12
C SER A 241 -15.64 -19.70 13.52
N ASP A 242 -15.39 -21.01 13.62
CA ASP A 242 -15.14 -21.71 14.88
C ASP A 242 -13.74 -22.34 14.99
N GLY A 243 -13.21 -22.86 13.87
CA GLY A 243 -11.89 -23.49 13.82
C GLY A 243 -10.73 -22.49 13.79
N HIS A 244 -10.90 -21.33 13.16
CA HIS A 244 -9.86 -20.31 13.10
C HIS A 244 -9.94 -19.35 14.28
N LEU A 245 -9.10 -19.53 15.30
CA LEU A 245 -9.16 -18.79 16.57
C LEU A 245 -9.17 -17.25 16.41
N TRP A 246 -8.36 -16.70 15.50
CA TRP A 246 -8.29 -15.25 15.24
C TRP A 246 -9.55 -14.69 14.55
N PHE A 247 -9.98 -15.29 13.43
CA PHE A 247 -11.20 -14.88 12.71
C PHE A 247 -12.46 -15.05 13.57
N SER A 248 -12.46 -16.11 14.39
CA SER A 248 -13.46 -16.42 15.40
C SER A 248 -13.72 -15.30 16.42
N ILE A 249 -12.79 -14.36 16.64
CA ILE A 249 -13.02 -13.17 17.48
C ILE A 249 -14.06 -12.25 16.84
N PHE A 250 -14.02 -12.10 15.52
CA PHE A 250 -14.89 -11.19 14.76
C PHE A 250 -16.17 -11.87 14.27
N SER A 251 -16.13 -13.17 13.97
CA SER A 251 -17.25 -13.87 13.34
C SER A 251 -17.74 -15.12 14.09
N ARG A 252 -17.58 -15.23 15.41
CA ARG A 252 -18.14 -16.34 16.22
C ARG A 252 -19.65 -16.52 15.94
N PRO A 253 -20.13 -17.76 15.76
CA PRO A 253 -21.57 -18.04 15.75
C PRO A 253 -22.16 -17.92 17.17
N PRO A 254 -23.33 -17.27 17.33
CA PRO A 254 -23.85 -16.93 18.65
C PRO A 254 -24.13 -18.15 19.54
N SER A 255 -24.46 -19.31 18.94
CA SER A 255 -24.73 -20.56 19.66
C SER A 255 -23.51 -21.21 20.31
N ASN A 256 -22.28 -20.85 19.92
CA ASN A 256 -21.08 -21.56 20.35
C ASN A 256 -20.62 -21.16 21.76
N ARG A 257 -20.43 -22.12 22.67
CA ARG A 257 -20.09 -21.85 24.08
C ARG A 257 -18.73 -21.18 24.30
N PHE A 258 -17.79 -21.33 23.37
CA PHE A 258 -16.46 -20.70 23.45
C PHE A 258 -16.55 -19.22 23.05
N THR A 259 -16.50 -18.33 24.03
CA THR A 259 -16.78 -16.87 23.89
C THR A 259 -15.68 -16.12 23.13
N ARG A 260 -15.98 -14.93 22.59
CA ARG A 260 -14.98 -14.07 21.91
C ARG A 260 -13.92 -13.58 22.87
N VAL A 261 -14.28 -13.31 24.14
CA VAL A 261 -13.31 -12.92 25.17
C VAL A 261 -12.28 -14.04 25.38
N GLN A 262 -12.73 -15.28 25.57
CA GLN A 262 -11.82 -16.42 25.74
C GLN A 262 -10.96 -16.68 24.48
N ARG A 263 -11.53 -16.51 23.29
CA ARG A 263 -10.79 -16.61 22.02
C ARG A 263 -9.70 -15.55 21.92
N CYS A 264 -10.02 -14.31 22.28
CA CYS A 264 -9.07 -13.19 22.30
C CYS A 264 -7.92 -13.45 23.26
N THR A 265 -8.19 -13.96 24.47
CA THR A 265 -7.14 -14.32 25.43
C THR A 265 -6.24 -15.44 24.92
N CYS A 266 -6.80 -16.49 24.31
CA CYS A 266 -6.01 -17.56 23.71
C CYS A 266 -5.11 -17.07 22.56
N CYS A 267 -5.65 -16.19 21.69
CA CYS A 267 -4.89 -15.56 20.61
C CYS A 267 -3.70 -14.77 21.13
N PHE A 268 -3.91 -14.00 22.20
CA PHE A 268 -2.85 -13.20 22.79
C PHE A 268 -1.78 -14.06 23.45
N VAL A 269 -2.17 -15.14 24.15
CA VAL A 269 -1.21 -16.13 24.66
C VAL A 269 -0.39 -16.73 23.51
N LEU A 270 -1.02 -17.12 22.40
CA LEU A 270 -0.32 -17.67 21.24
C LEU A 270 0.66 -16.66 20.62
N PHE A 271 0.27 -15.38 20.55
CA PHE A 271 1.13 -14.32 20.03
C PHE A 271 2.38 -14.12 20.90
N PHE A 272 2.21 -13.96 22.21
CA PHE A 272 3.34 -13.72 23.13
C PHE A 272 4.25 -14.94 23.28
N THR A 273 3.71 -16.17 23.29
CA THR A 273 4.54 -17.37 23.32
C THR A 273 5.33 -17.54 22.02
N SER A 274 4.71 -17.23 20.87
CA SER A 274 5.41 -17.25 19.58
C SER A 274 6.52 -16.21 19.51
N MET A 275 6.27 -14.99 20.00
CA MET A 275 7.26 -13.92 20.06
C MET A 275 8.41 -14.27 21.02
N LEU A 276 8.11 -14.84 22.20
CA LEU A 276 9.10 -15.32 23.15
C LEU A 276 9.99 -16.41 22.54
N ILE A 277 9.40 -17.45 21.97
CA ILE A 277 10.19 -18.56 21.43
C ILE A 277 10.99 -18.08 20.22
N ASN A 278 10.45 -17.18 19.40
CA ASN A 278 11.20 -16.63 18.28
C ASN A 278 12.41 -15.78 18.73
N ILE A 279 12.25 -14.88 19.72
CA ILE A 279 13.38 -14.05 20.20
C ILE A 279 14.49 -14.90 20.82
N MET A 280 14.15 -16.01 21.47
CA MET A 280 15.13 -16.92 22.07
C MET A 280 16.04 -17.59 21.03
N TYR A 281 15.57 -17.78 19.80
CA TYR A 281 16.30 -18.48 18.74
C TYR A 281 16.79 -17.53 17.62
N TYR A 282 16.63 -16.21 17.78
CA TYR A 282 16.89 -15.25 16.70
C TYR A 282 18.38 -15.10 16.35
N ASP A 283 19.28 -14.97 17.33
CA ASP A 283 20.72 -14.82 17.07
C ASP A 283 21.29 -16.05 16.34
N LEU A 284 20.83 -17.24 16.69
CA LEU A 284 21.21 -18.50 16.04
C LEU A 284 20.76 -18.55 14.58
N SER A 285 19.62 -17.94 14.26
CA SER A 285 19.14 -17.84 12.87
C SER A 285 20.00 -16.88 12.03
N ASN A 286 20.52 -15.82 12.63
CA ASN A 286 21.43 -14.86 11.99
C ASN A 286 22.86 -15.42 11.85
N GLU A 287 23.35 -16.14 12.84
CA GLU A 287 24.63 -16.86 12.76
C GLU A 287 24.57 -17.98 11.70
N ALA A 288 23.44 -18.68 11.59
CA ALA A 288 23.19 -19.62 10.51
C ALA A 288 23.23 -18.95 9.11
N ASN A 289 22.67 -17.74 8.98
CA ASN A 289 22.77 -16.94 7.74
C ASN A 289 24.23 -16.57 7.42
N ALA A 290 25.01 -16.10 8.41
CA ALA A 290 26.42 -15.74 8.21
C ALA A 290 27.29 -16.96 7.84
N SER A 291 27.01 -18.13 8.43
CA SER A 291 27.70 -19.39 8.11
C SER A 291 27.24 -20.07 6.81
N SER A 292 26.15 -19.59 6.20
CA SER A 292 25.61 -20.15 4.96
C SER A 292 26.30 -19.64 3.68
N GLU A 293 27.20 -18.66 3.79
CA GLU A 293 28.11 -18.27 2.70
C GLU A 293 29.19 -19.33 2.43
N THR A 294 29.40 -20.30 3.34
CA THR A 294 30.54 -21.23 3.28
C THR A 294 30.19 -22.73 3.25
N HIS A 295 28.93 -23.15 3.38
CA HIS A 295 28.58 -24.59 3.48
C HIS A 295 27.60 -25.14 2.42
N SER A 296 27.95 -26.31 1.88
CA SER A 296 27.37 -27.05 0.74
C SER A 296 26.07 -27.83 1.01
N GLY A 297 25.14 -27.27 1.79
CA GLY A 297 23.88 -27.95 2.17
C GLY A 297 22.61 -27.10 2.20
N ALA A 298 22.67 -25.83 1.81
CA ALA A 298 21.52 -24.92 1.77
C ALA A 298 20.70 -25.11 0.47
N LEU A 299 19.38 -25.20 0.60
CA LEU A 299 18.48 -25.25 -0.56
C LEU A 299 18.25 -23.80 -1.05
N SER A 300 18.92 -23.40 -2.14
CA SER A 300 18.71 -22.10 -2.77
C SER A 300 17.55 -22.15 -3.77
N ILE A 301 16.46 -21.43 -3.50
CA ILE A 301 15.38 -21.20 -4.47
C ILE A 301 15.34 -19.69 -4.73
N GLY A 302 16.08 -19.24 -5.75
CA GLY A 302 16.20 -17.83 -6.10
C GLY A 302 16.87 -17.01 -4.97
N PRO A 303 16.40 -15.79 -4.65
CA PRO A 303 16.98 -14.94 -3.61
C PRO A 303 16.76 -15.47 -2.17
N PHE A 304 16.12 -16.65 -2.03
CA PHE A 304 15.85 -17.27 -0.75
C PHE A 304 16.83 -18.43 -0.52
N TYR A 305 17.70 -18.25 0.47
CA TYR A 305 18.58 -19.29 1.00
C TYR A 305 17.93 -19.85 2.25
N ILE A 306 17.59 -21.16 2.23
CA ILE A 306 17.00 -21.82 3.40
C ILE A 306 18.00 -22.87 3.90
N ALA A 307 18.59 -22.60 5.05
CA ALA A 307 19.45 -23.56 5.73
C ALA A 307 18.59 -24.63 6.45
N PRO A 308 18.96 -25.92 6.43
CA PRO A 308 18.25 -26.97 7.17
C PRO A 308 18.04 -26.67 8.66
N GLN A 309 18.98 -25.95 9.27
CA GLN A 309 18.93 -25.47 10.65
C GLN A 309 17.77 -24.49 10.87
N GLN A 310 17.47 -23.63 9.89
CA GLN A 310 16.35 -22.68 9.97
C GLN A 310 14.99 -23.37 9.90
N ILE A 311 14.88 -24.43 9.07
CA ILE A 311 13.67 -25.26 9.02
C ILE A 311 13.49 -25.97 10.37
N GLY A 312 14.57 -26.48 10.96
CA GLY A 312 14.56 -27.07 12.30
C GLY A 312 14.10 -26.09 13.39
N ILE A 313 14.64 -24.88 13.42
CA ILE A 313 14.22 -23.81 14.34
C ILE A 313 12.74 -23.45 14.11
N GLY A 314 12.30 -23.31 12.86
CA GLY A 314 10.92 -23.01 12.52
C GLY A 314 9.92 -24.07 12.99
N ILE A 315 10.23 -25.35 12.77
CA ILE A 315 9.41 -26.49 13.25
C ILE A 315 9.37 -26.52 14.77
N MET A 316 10.51 -26.27 15.45
CA MET A 316 10.56 -26.23 16.91
C MET A 316 9.74 -25.08 17.48
N VAL A 317 9.83 -23.88 16.90
CA VAL A 317 9.00 -22.72 17.30
C VAL A 317 7.51 -23.05 17.15
N GLU A 318 7.10 -23.69 16.05
CA GLU A 318 5.70 -24.09 15.84
C GLU A 318 5.26 -25.19 16.82
N LEU A 319 6.13 -26.16 17.14
CA LEU A 319 5.84 -27.23 18.10
C LEU A 319 5.73 -26.70 19.54
N PHE A 320 6.65 -25.84 19.98
CA PHE A 320 6.66 -25.29 21.33
C PHE A 320 5.52 -24.29 21.57
N THR A 321 5.08 -23.57 20.55
CA THR A 321 3.91 -22.67 20.65
C THR A 321 2.57 -23.43 20.63
N LEU A 322 2.53 -24.60 20.00
CA LEU A 322 1.31 -25.42 19.86
C LEU A 322 0.86 -26.05 21.18
N ILE A 323 1.78 -26.50 22.04
CA ILE A 323 1.42 -27.22 23.26
C ILE A 323 0.65 -26.33 24.27
N PRO A 324 1.14 -25.13 24.65
CA PRO A 324 0.43 -24.25 25.57
C PRO A 324 -0.89 -23.75 24.98
N SER A 325 -0.89 -23.44 23.67
CA SER A 325 -2.08 -22.90 23.00
C SER A 325 -3.21 -23.92 22.89
N LEU A 326 -2.92 -25.18 22.55
CA LEU A 326 -3.93 -26.25 22.52
C LEU A 326 -4.48 -26.55 23.91
N LEU A 327 -3.64 -26.56 24.95
CA LEU A 327 -4.08 -26.82 26.32
C LEU A 327 -5.10 -25.78 26.77
N ILE A 328 -4.81 -24.49 26.57
CA ILE A 328 -5.71 -23.39 26.97
C ILE A 328 -7.00 -23.40 26.14
N VAL A 329 -6.92 -23.65 24.83
CA VAL A 329 -8.11 -23.76 23.97
C VAL A 329 -9.00 -24.93 24.39
N GLN A 330 -8.42 -26.10 24.68
CA GLN A 330 -9.18 -27.26 25.16
C GLN A 330 -9.78 -27.04 26.55
N LEU A 331 -9.06 -26.33 27.42
CA LEU A 331 -9.56 -25.94 28.74
C LEU A 331 -10.83 -25.09 28.58
N PHE A 332 -10.78 -23.99 27.82
CA PHE A 332 -11.94 -23.11 27.63
C PHE A 332 -13.11 -23.76 26.86
N ARG A 333 -12.82 -24.59 25.84
CA ARG A 333 -13.87 -25.28 25.07
C ARG A 333 -14.67 -26.30 25.89
N ARG A 334 -14.10 -26.86 26.96
CA ARG A 334 -14.73 -27.90 27.78
C ARG A 334 -15.48 -27.39 29.02
N ILE A 335 -15.47 -26.08 29.31
CA ILE A 335 -16.12 -25.49 30.49
C ILE A 335 -17.66 -25.53 30.37
N ARG A 336 -18.35 -25.91 31.46
CA ARG A 336 -19.82 -25.83 31.59
C ARG A 336 -20.29 -24.48 32.19
N PRO A 337 -21.49 -23.98 31.83
CA PRO A 337 -22.10 -22.78 32.43
C PRO A 337 -22.63 -23.01 33.86
N ARG A 338 -22.85 -21.93 34.63
CA ARG A 338 -23.07 -21.92 36.10
C ARG A 338 -24.41 -22.50 36.61
N GLN A 339 -25.49 -22.61 35.81
CA GLN A 339 -26.78 -23.19 36.28
C GLN A 339 -27.71 -23.60 35.12
N GLN A 340 -28.55 -24.61 35.36
CA GLN A 340 -29.15 -25.45 34.32
C GLN A 340 -30.60 -25.87 34.67
N VAL A 341 -31.62 -25.16 34.14
CA VAL A 341 -32.99 -25.67 33.84
C VAL A 341 -33.67 -24.68 32.88
N SER A 342 -33.93 -25.07 31.63
CA SER A 342 -34.82 -24.31 30.75
C SER A 342 -36.28 -24.53 31.16
N ARG A 343 -37.01 -23.48 31.50
CA ARG A 343 -38.47 -23.52 31.72
C ARG A 343 -39.26 -24.03 30.49
N LEU A 344 -38.65 -23.98 29.31
CA LEU A 344 -39.23 -24.49 28.05
C LEU A 344 -39.40 -26.03 28.09
N ARG A 345 -38.41 -26.78 28.62
CA ARG A 345 -38.50 -28.24 28.81
C ARG A 345 -39.63 -28.62 29.76
N GLU A 346 -39.79 -27.88 30.85
CA GLU A 346 -40.90 -28.06 31.80
C GLU A 346 -42.26 -27.74 31.16
N ALA A 347 -42.34 -26.70 30.31
CA ALA A 347 -43.55 -26.35 29.58
C ALA A 347 -43.93 -27.43 28.54
N ILE A 348 -42.95 -27.93 27.78
CA ILE A 348 -43.14 -29.03 26.81
C ILE A 348 -43.54 -30.34 27.54
N TYR A 349 -42.95 -30.62 28.70
CA TYR A 349 -43.30 -31.79 29.51
C TYR A 349 -44.73 -31.71 30.07
N LYS A 350 -45.18 -30.51 30.46
CA LYS A 350 -46.54 -30.25 30.95
C LYS A 350 -47.60 -30.28 29.84
N MET A 351 -47.22 -30.11 28.57
CA MET A 351 -48.13 -30.11 27.41
C MET A 351 -48.44 -31.50 26.84
N LYS A 352 -47.82 -32.58 27.31
CA LYS A 352 -48.17 -33.95 26.88
C LYS A 352 -49.50 -34.41 27.49
N PRO A 353 -50.52 -34.78 26.69
CA PRO A 353 -51.69 -35.47 27.22
C PRO A 353 -51.31 -36.91 27.61
N SER A 354 -51.72 -37.31 28.82
CA SER A 354 -51.51 -38.65 29.38
C SER A 354 -52.24 -39.71 28.55
N ARG A 355 -51.54 -40.39 27.64
CA ARG A 355 -52.00 -41.66 27.06
C ARG A 355 -51.22 -42.82 27.70
N LYS A 356 -51.92 -43.58 28.55
CA LYS A 356 -51.50 -44.91 28.99
C LYS A 356 -51.52 -45.86 27.79
N ALA A 357 -50.35 -46.35 27.37
CA ALA A 357 -50.20 -47.64 26.71
C ALA A 357 -48.73 -48.09 26.84
N SER A 358 -48.56 -49.31 27.37
CA SER A 358 -47.39 -50.19 27.24
C SER A 358 -46.78 -50.09 25.85
N THR A 359 -45.46 -50.12 25.63
CA THR A 359 -44.53 -51.25 25.88
C THR A 359 -43.11 -50.75 25.55
N ASN A 360 -42.08 -51.25 26.26
CA ASN A 360 -40.66 -51.27 25.87
C ASN A 360 -40.00 -49.96 25.37
N VAL A 361 -39.57 -49.09 26.29
CA VAL A 361 -38.51 -48.09 26.03
C VAL A 361 -37.38 -48.25 27.05
N HIS A 362 -36.71 -49.40 26.99
CA HIS A 362 -35.35 -49.57 27.48
C HIS A 362 -34.43 -49.78 26.28
N ALA A 363 -34.21 -48.73 25.48
CA ALA A 363 -33.09 -48.63 24.53
C ALA A 363 -33.10 -47.28 23.78
N ILE A 364 -32.95 -46.15 24.46
CA ILE A 364 -32.35 -44.98 23.80
C ILE A 364 -30.91 -44.93 24.27
N LYS A 365 -30.01 -45.31 23.35
CA LYS A 365 -28.56 -45.31 23.52
C LYS A 365 -28.10 -44.00 24.16
N LYS A 366 -27.52 -44.12 25.35
CA LYS A 366 -26.70 -43.10 26.00
C LYS A 366 -25.57 -42.72 25.04
N LYS A 367 -25.71 -41.57 24.36
CA LYS A 367 -24.67 -41.01 23.48
C LYS A 367 -23.49 -40.62 24.38
N GLN A 368 -22.29 -41.05 24.02
CA GLN A 368 -21.03 -40.78 24.74
C GLN A 368 -20.93 -39.30 25.11
N SER A 369 -21.02 -38.99 26.41
CA SER A 369 -20.88 -37.63 26.92
C SER A 369 -19.40 -37.24 26.86
N SER A 370 -19.08 -36.17 26.15
CA SER A 370 -17.74 -35.57 26.16
C SER A 370 -17.35 -35.17 27.59
N ILE A 371 -16.07 -35.41 27.93
CA ILE A 371 -15.47 -34.99 29.21
C ILE A 371 -15.59 -33.47 29.30
N THR A 372 -16.36 -32.98 30.27
CA THR A 372 -16.70 -31.56 30.43
C THR A 372 -16.28 -31.09 31.83
N LEU A 373 -15.74 -29.88 31.91
CA LEU A 373 -15.13 -29.31 33.09
C LEU A 373 -16.11 -28.44 33.89
N PRO A 374 -15.98 -28.37 35.22
CA PRO A 374 -16.76 -27.45 36.05
C PRO A 374 -16.55 -25.97 35.68
N TRP A 375 -17.56 -25.15 35.97
CA TRP A 375 -17.56 -23.71 35.69
C TRP A 375 -16.44 -22.91 36.39
N TRP A 376 -15.96 -23.34 37.57
CA TRP A 376 -14.86 -22.66 38.29
C TRP A 376 -13.50 -22.78 37.58
N CYS A 377 -13.32 -23.75 36.68
CA CYS A 377 -12.12 -23.87 35.85
C CYS A 377 -11.92 -22.65 34.92
N LEU A 378 -12.92 -21.78 34.79
CA LEU A 378 -12.81 -20.48 34.11
C LEU A 378 -11.74 -19.58 34.75
N PHE A 379 -11.71 -19.49 36.08
CA PHE A 379 -10.75 -18.65 36.79
C PHE A 379 -9.32 -19.17 36.64
N ILE A 380 -9.16 -20.49 36.62
CA ILE A 380 -7.88 -21.15 36.37
C ILE A 380 -7.40 -20.89 34.95
N GLY A 381 -8.29 -20.95 33.95
CA GLY A 381 -7.93 -20.67 32.57
C GLY A 381 -7.41 -19.25 32.35
N TYR A 382 -8.08 -18.25 32.93
CA TYR A 382 -7.59 -16.87 32.87
C TYR A 382 -6.32 -16.66 33.69
N GLY A 383 -6.22 -17.24 34.89
CA GLY A 383 -5.01 -17.18 35.73
C GLY A 383 -3.78 -17.72 35.02
N LEU A 384 -3.87 -18.92 34.44
CA LEU A 384 -2.79 -19.53 33.66
C LEU A 384 -2.42 -18.68 32.43
N SER A 385 -3.42 -18.14 31.73
CA SER A 385 -3.18 -17.29 30.55
C SER A 385 -2.39 -16.03 30.90
N MET A 386 -2.75 -15.35 31.99
CA MET A 386 -2.05 -14.14 32.43
C MET A 386 -0.64 -14.43 32.91
N ILE A 387 -0.41 -15.55 33.61
CA ILE A 387 0.92 -15.99 34.03
C ILE A 387 1.83 -16.23 32.81
N ILE A 388 1.34 -16.95 31.79
CA ILE A 388 2.11 -17.22 30.57
C ILE A 388 2.45 -15.92 29.85
N ILE A 389 1.49 -15.00 29.70
CA ILE A 389 1.74 -13.69 29.07
C ILE A 389 2.77 -12.88 29.85
N ALA A 390 2.67 -12.81 31.18
CA ALA A 390 3.60 -12.07 32.01
C ALA A 390 5.03 -12.62 31.93
N ILE A 391 5.18 -13.94 31.95
CA ILE A 391 6.47 -14.62 31.77
C ILE A 391 7.05 -14.30 30.38
N SER A 392 6.23 -14.39 29.33
CA SER A 392 6.67 -14.07 27.96
C SER A 392 7.12 -12.61 27.82
N ILE A 393 6.34 -11.65 28.32
CA ILE A 393 6.69 -10.22 28.28
C ILE A 393 8.03 -9.96 28.97
N PHE A 394 8.21 -10.53 30.17
CA PHE A 394 9.45 -10.36 30.94
C PHE A 394 10.68 -10.81 30.14
N PHE A 395 10.65 -12.03 29.59
CA PHE A 395 11.79 -12.57 28.83
C PHE A 395 11.99 -11.90 27.47
N ILE A 396 10.93 -11.41 26.82
CA ILE A 396 11.04 -10.59 25.59
C ILE A 396 11.75 -9.27 25.89
N ILE A 397 11.41 -8.60 27.00
CA ILE A 397 12.08 -7.34 27.39
C ILE A 397 13.56 -7.59 27.69
N VAL A 398 13.85 -8.61 28.50
CA VAL A 398 15.21 -8.99 28.87
C VAL A 398 16.08 -9.25 27.64
N ARG A 399 15.58 -10.02 26.66
CA ARG A 399 16.31 -10.30 25.41
C ARG A 399 16.38 -9.12 24.45
N GLY A 400 15.33 -8.33 24.35
CA GLY A 400 15.33 -7.13 23.52
C GLY A 400 16.37 -6.10 23.97
N ILE A 401 16.55 -5.94 25.29
CA ILE A 401 17.62 -5.08 25.85
C ILE A 401 19.01 -5.61 25.49
N GLU A 402 19.20 -6.93 25.53
CA GLU A 402 20.47 -7.58 25.16
C GLU A 402 20.82 -7.37 23.68
N PHE A 403 19.84 -7.42 22.79
CA PHE A 403 20.02 -7.18 21.34
C PHE A 403 20.29 -5.71 20.99
N GLY A 404 19.78 -4.77 21.79
CA GLY A 404 19.76 -3.35 21.46
C GLY A 404 18.71 -2.99 20.39
N ASP A 405 18.47 -1.69 20.19
CA ASP A 405 17.33 -1.19 19.42
C ASP A 405 17.35 -1.62 17.93
N VAL A 406 18.51 -1.60 17.28
CA VAL A 406 18.63 -1.92 15.84
C VAL A 406 18.35 -3.39 15.54
N LYS A 407 18.98 -4.32 16.28
CA LYS A 407 18.73 -5.77 16.11
C LYS A 407 17.31 -6.14 16.51
N THR A 408 16.77 -5.50 17.56
CA THR A 408 15.36 -5.67 17.95
C THR A 408 14.40 -5.27 16.83
N GLN A 409 14.66 -4.17 16.12
CA GLN A 409 13.82 -3.74 14.98
C GLN A 409 13.81 -4.77 13.85
N GLN A 410 14.97 -5.34 13.52
CA GLN A 410 15.09 -6.38 12.50
C GLN A 410 14.35 -7.66 12.92
N TRP A 411 14.54 -8.09 14.17
CA TRP A 411 13.82 -9.22 14.75
C TRP A 411 12.31 -9.02 14.70
N LEU A 412 11.82 -7.90 15.23
CA LEU A 412 10.40 -7.58 15.27
C LEU A 412 9.77 -7.60 13.87
N THR A 413 10.48 -7.05 12.88
CA THR A 413 10.01 -7.03 11.49
C THR A 413 9.85 -8.44 10.93
N SER A 414 10.82 -9.33 11.18
CA SER A 414 10.74 -10.74 10.77
C SER A 414 9.57 -11.49 11.45
N VAL A 415 9.34 -11.25 12.74
CA VAL A 415 8.24 -11.89 13.50
C VAL A 415 6.88 -11.39 13.02
N LEU A 416 6.69 -10.09 12.88
CA LEU A 416 5.40 -9.52 12.47
C LEU A 416 5.04 -9.94 11.04
N THR A 417 5.98 -9.90 10.11
CA THR A 417 5.75 -10.33 8.71
C THR A 417 5.39 -11.81 8.62
N GLY A 418 6.14 -12.69 9.31
CA GLY A 418 5.85 -14.13 9.37
C GLY A 418 4.51 -14.44 10.05
N PHE A 419 4.24 -13.80 11.19
CA PHE A 419 3.01 -14.00 11.96
C PHE A 419 1.76 -13.59 11.18
N PHE A 420 1.74 -12.39 10.61
CA PHE A 420 0.57 -11.91 9.85
C PHE A 420 0.37 -12.69 8.54
N SER A 421 1.46 -13.09 7.87
CA SER A 421 1.39 -13.98 6.71
C SER A 421 0.71 -15.32 7.08
N SER A 422 1.06 -15.88 8.24
CA SER A 422 0.47 -17.12 8.74
C SER A 422 -1.03 -16.98 9.05
N VAL A 423 -1.41 -15.92 9.77
CA VAL A 423 -2.81 -15.68 10.18
C VAL A 423 -3.72 -15.34 8.99
N ILE A 424 -3.24 -14.57 8.01
CA ILE A 424 -4.07 -14.09 6.89
C ILE A 424 -4.15 -15.12 5.76
N PHE A 425 -3.05 -15.83 5.46
CA PHE A 425 -2.98 -16.72 4.29
C PHE A 425 -2.95 -18.19 4.68
N THR A 426 -1.95 -18.63 5.46
CA THR A 426 -1.69 -20.07 5.62
C THR A 426 -2.77 -20.78 6.45
N GLN A 427 -3.23 -20.18 7.54
CA GLN A 427 -4.23 -20.78 8.43
C GLN A 427 -5.61 -20.91 7.76
N PRO A 428 -6.18 -19.88 7.09
CA PRO A 428 -7.45 -20.03 6.37
C PRO A 428 -7.37 -21.05 5.23
N ILE A 429 -6.28 -21.08 4.47
CA ILE A 429 -6.07 -22.06 3.39
C ILE A 429 -6.08 -23.49 3.96
N LYS A 430 -5.30 -23.75 5.03
CA LYS A 430 -5.27 -25.05 5.71
C LYS A 430 -6.68 -25.51 6.14
N ILE A 431 -7.46 -24.61 6.74
CA ILE A 431 -8.81 -24.92 7.25
C ILE A 431 -9.80 -25.19 6.11
N ILE A 432 -9.73 -24.43 5.01
CA ILE A 432 -10.59 -24.62 3.83
C ILE A 432 -10.22 -25.93 3.11
N CYS A 433 -8.94 -26.22 2.92
CA CYS A 433 -8.47 -27.47 2.32
C CYS A 433 -8.93 -28.69 3.13
N LEU A 434 -8.84 -28.63 4.47
CA LEU A 434 -9.38 -29.68 5.35
C LEU A 434 -10.90 -29.83 5.20
N ALA A 435 -11.65 -28.72 5.17
CA ALA A 435 -13.10 -28.76 4.98
C ALA A 435 -13.47 -29.39 3.63
N ILE A 436 -12.79 -29.03 2.54
CA ILE A 436 -12.98 -29.63 1.21
C ILE A 436 -12.63 -31.11 1.23
N PHE A 437 -11.51 -31.50 1.83
CA PHE A 437 -11.09 -32.89 1.95
C PHE A 437 -12.14 -33.74 2.66
N PHE A 438 -12.67 -33.29 3.80
CA PHE A 438 -13.72 -34.01 4.53
C PHE A 438 -15.04 -34.10 3.74
N ILE A 439 -15.40 -33.07 2.96
CA ILE A 439 -16.61 -33.09 2.13
C ILE A 439 -16.45 -34.05 0.94
N CYS A 440 -15.28 -34.07 0.29
CA CYS A 440 -15.03 -34.89 -0.89
C CYS A 440 -14.77 -36.36 -0.55
N PHE A 441 -14.03 -36.65 0.53
CA PHE A 441 -13.54 -38.00 0.84
C PHE A 441 -14.21 -38.66 2.06
N CYS A 442 -14.83 -37.90 2.97
CA CYS A 442 -15.46 -38.43 4.20
C CYS A 442 -16.98 -38.23 4.22
N ARG A 443 -17.63 -38.31 3.05
CA ARG A 443 -19.08 -38.12 2.89
C ARG A 443 -19.88 -39.29 3.47
N ASN A 444 -20.05 -39.33 4.79
CA ASN A 444 -20.93 -40.27 5.49
C ASN A 444 -22.19 -39.56 6.01
N SER A 445 -23.37 -40.18 5.83
CA SER A 445 -24.70 -39.75 6.35
C SER A 445 -24.76 -39.49 7.86
N LYS A 446 -23.68 -39.77 8.61
CA LYS A 446 -23.55 -39.41 10.02
C LYS A 446 -23.33 -37.92 10.28
N ASP A 447 -22.99 -37.11 9.26
CA ASP A 447 -22.83 -35.65 9.38
C ASP A 447 -24.16 -34.91 9.63
N ASP A 448 -25.31 -35.56 9.43
CA ASP A 448 -26.60 -35.05 9.90
C ASP A 448 -26.64 -34.90 11.43
N LYS A 449 -25.74 -35.60 12.15
CA LYS A 449 -25.55 -35.41 13.60
C LYS A 449 -24.86 -34.08 13.95
N GLU A 450 -24.08 -33.46 13.09
CA GLU A 450 -23.55 -32.10 13.33
C GLU A 450 -24.63 -31.05 13.03
N THR A 451 -25.52 -31.28 12.06
CA THR A 451 -26.70 -30.43 11.89
C THR A 451 -27.66 -30.54 13.09
N SER A 452 -27.66 -31.69 13.78
CA SER A 452 -28.33 -31.84 15.07
C SER A 452 -27.66 -31.10 16.24
N GLU A 453 -26.47 -30.52 16.06
CA GLU A 453 -25.78 -29.77 17.13
C GLU A 453 -26.40 -28.37 17.35
N TYR A 454 -27.10 -27.82 16.36
CA TYR A 454 -27.95 -26.63 16.51
C TYR A 454 -29.29 -26.93 17.21
N ILE A 455 -29.62 -28.22 17.35
CA ILE A 455 -30.83 -28.73 18.01
C ILE A 455 -30.36 -29.87 18.93
N ASN A 456 -29.37 -29.62 19.79
CA ASN A 456 -29.11 -30.55 20.87
C ASN A 456 -30.37 -30.60 21.73
N GLU A 457 -30.92 -31.80 21.92
CA GLU A 457 -32.02 -32.08 22.85
C GLU A 457 -31.65 -31.69 24.31
N ASP A 458 -30.38 -31.34 24.56
CA ASP A 458 -29.83 -30.92 25.86
C ASP A 458 -29.35 -29.46 25.93
N ASP A 459 -29.36 -28.69 24.82
CA ASP A 459 -28.92 -27.28 24.80
C ASP A 459 -30.11 -26.31 24.79
N GLU A 460 -31.04 -26.56 25.71
CA GLU A 460 -32.17 -25.69 25.94
C GLU A 460 -31.70 -24.49 26.81
N PHE A 461 -31.96 -23.28 26.30
CA PHE A 461 -31.38 -22.01 26.74
C PHE A 461 -31.47 -21.78 28.26
N ASN A 462 -30.31 -21.63 28.92
CA ASN A 462 -30.19 -21.23 30.32
C ASN A 462 -29.88 -19.74 30.43
N ILE A 463 -30.76 -19.02 31.13
CA ILE A 463 -30.59 -17.63 31.55
C ILE A 463 -29.76 -17.63 32.84
N SER A 464 -28.79 -16.71 32.96
CA SER A 464 -28.05 -16.45 34.20
C SER A 464 -28.90 -15.66 35.20
N ASN A 465 -28.80 -15.99 36.50
CA ASN A 465 -29.55 -15.31 37.58
C ASN A 465 -29.30 -13.79 37.69
N ASP A 466 -28.24 -13.26 37.06
CA ASP A 466 -27.84 -11.86 37.23
C ASP A 466 -28.64 -10.86 36.35
N GLU A 467 -29.67 -11.30 35.64
CA GLU A 467 -30.56 -10.44 34.85
C GLU A 467 -32.05 -10.62 35.22
N GLU A 468 -32.32 -10.58 36.53
CA GLU A 468 -33.66 -10.61 37.13
C GLU A 468 -34.58 -9.45 36.67
N TYR A 469 -34.01 -8.36 36.14
CA TYR A 469 -34.78 -7.22 35.61
C TYR A 469 -35.30 -7.40 34.17
N LEU A 470 -34.79 -8.39 33.42
CA LEU A 470 -35.26 -8.69 32.05
C LEU A 470 -36.44 -9.69 32.03
N HIS A 471 -36.78 -10.28 33.17
CA HIS A 471 -37.79 -11.34 33.28
C HIS A 471 -38.94 -11.03 34.25
N SER A 472 -39.14 -9.77 34.62
CA SER A 472 -40.30 -9.33 35.41
C SER A 472 -41.60 -9.18 34.59
N LEU A 473 -41.74 -9.89 33.46
CA LEU A 473 -43.02 -10.03 32.76
C LEU A 473 -43.63 -11.38 33.12
N GLU A 474 -44.35 -11.30 34.22
CA GLU A 474 -45.55 -12.06 34.58
C GLU A 474 -46.08 -12.95 33.44
N TYR A 475 -46.42 -14.19 33.80
CA TYR A 475 -47.16 -15.19 33.02
C TYR A 475 -48.51 -14.68 32.45
N HIS A 476 -48.84 -13.41 32.67
CA HIS A 476 -50.02 -12.69 32.20
C HIS A 476 -49.83 -11.81 30.95
N SER A 477 -48.62 -11.59 30.44
CA SER A 477 -48.43 -10.72 29.25
C SER A 477 -48.16 -11.44 27.93
N LEU A 478 -48.41 -12.76 27.83
CA LEU A 478 -48.27 -13.52 26.58
C LEU A 478 -49.29 -13.14 25.48
N PHE A 479 -50.25 -12.27 25.80
CA PHE A 479 -51.31 -11.87 24.90
C PHE A 479 -51.66 -10.41 25.15
N SER A 480 -51.16 -9.53 24.29
CA SER A 480 -51.70 -8.17 24.14
C SER A 480 -52.47 -8.12 22.82
N PRO A 481 -53.76 -7.74 22.81
CA PRO A 481 -54.52 -7.65 21.57
C PRO A 481 -54.10 -6.39 20.82
N GLN A 482 -53.14 -6.50 19.91
CA GLN A 482 -52.93 -5.45 18.91
C GLN A 482 -53.89 -5.65 17.75
N SER A 483 -54.70 -4.63 17.49
CA SER A 483 -55.63 -4.53 16.37
C SER A 483 -54.95 -4.89 15.04
N ARG A 484 -55.65 -5.67 14.20
CA ARG A 484 -55.29 -5.95 12.80
C ARG A 484 -54.89 -4.65 12.09
N LYS A 485 -53.58 -4.36 12.01
CA LYS A 485 -53.06 -3.26 11.19
C LYS A 485 -53.07 -3.69 9.73
N SER A 486 -53.44 -2.77 8.84
CA SER A 486 -53.49 -3.00 7.40
C SER A 486 -52.16 -3.53 6.88
N ILE A 487 -52.25 -4.56 6.05
CA ILE A 487 -51.11 -5.18 5.38
C ILE A 487 -50.74 -4.26 4.21
N ASN A 488 -49.67 -3.47 4.36
CA ASN A 488 -49.12 -2.69 3.25
C ASN A 488 -48.22 -3.61 2.40
N ARG A 489 -48.84 -4.34 1.47
CA ARG A 489 -48.10 -4.98 0.38
C ARG A 489 -47.82 -3.89 -0.65
N LEU A 490 -46.54 -3.58 -0.89
CA LEU A 490 -46.14 -2.56 -1.86
C LEU A 490 -46.69 -2.89 -3.24
N ASN A 491 -47.24 -1.89 -3.92
CA ASN A 491 -47.69 -2.02 -5.31
C ASN A 491 -46.48 -2.09 -6.24
N GLU A 492 -46.67 -2.68 -7.43
CA GLU A 492 -45.58 -2.87 -8.40
C GLU A 492 -44.90 -1.54 -8.79
N ASN A 493 -45.68 -0.45 -8.94
CA ASN A 493 -45.15 0.89 -9.20
C ASN A 493 -44.33 1.45 -8.03
N GLU A 494 -44.71 1.16 -6.79
CA GLU A 494 -44.00 1.60 -5.59
C GLU A 494 -42.68 0.83 -5.42
N ILE A 495 -42.66 -0.46 -5.77
CA ILE A 495 -41.44 -1.27 -5.82
C ILE A 495 -40.47 -0.69 -6.85
N VAL A 496 -40.96 -0.32 -8.05
CA VAL A 496 -40.12 0.32 -9.08
C VAL A 496 -39.56 1.67 -8.61
N TYR A 497 -40.38 2.49 -7.95
CA TYR A 497 -39.93 3.76 -7.38
C TYR A 497 -38.87 3.59 -6.28
N ALA A 498 -39.12 2.66 -5.34
CA ALA A 498 -38.17 2.32 -4.28
C ALA A 498 -36.85 1.77 -4.85
N ARG A 499 -36.91 1.02 -5.97
CA ARG A 499 -35.73 0.52 -6.69
C ARG A 499 -34.86 1.66 -7.17
N ASP A 500 -35.45 2.63 -7.85
CA ASP A 500 -34.73 3.75 -8.45
C ASP A 500 -34.06 4.62 -7.36
N GLN A 501 -34.77 4.89 -6.26
CA GLN A 501 -34.18 5.60 -5.12
C GLN A 501 -32.99 4.85 -4.51
N ARG A 502 -33.10 3.53 -4.29
CA ARG A 502 -31.99 2.76 -3.74
C ARG A 502 -30.80 2.63 -4.67
N LEU A 503 -31.04 2.48 -5.97
CA LEU A 503 -29.95 2.45 -6.95
C LEU A 503 -29.16 3.76 -6.96
N LYS A 504 -29.84 4.92 -6.86
CA LYS A 504 -29.19 6.24 -6.73
C LYS A 504 -28.32 6.33 -5.47
N GLU A 505 -28.81 5.86 -4.33
CA GLU A 505 -28.02 5.86 -3.09
C GLU A 505 -26.81 4.91 -3.15
N ILE A 506 -26.97 3.72 -3.73
CA ILE A 506 -25.86 2.78 -3.92
C ILE A 506 -24.78 3.40 -4.82
N GLN A 507 -25.18 4.07 -5.90
CA GLN A 507 -24.25 4.78 -6.78
C GLN A 507 -23.52 5.89 -6.02
N MET A 508 -24.20 6.65 -5.16
CA MET A 508 -23.61 7.69 -4.34
C MET A 508 -22.57 7.12 -3.35
N TRP A 509 -22.91 6.07 -2.58
CA TRP A 509 -21.96 5.45 -1.66
C TRP A 509 -20.78 4.77 -2.37
N ALA A 510 -21.01 4.17 -3.54
CA ALA A 510 -19.95 3.63 -4.36
C ALA A 510 -18.98 4.72 -4.81
N PHE A 511 -19.50 5.90 -5.17
CA PHE A 511 -18.69 7.08 -5.50
C PHE A 511 -17.89 7.58 -4.29
N ILE A 512 -18.52 7.76 -3.13
CA ILE A 512 -17.83 8.21 -1.89
C ILE A 512 -16.72 7.22 -1.49
N ARG A 513 -16.98 5.91 -1.60
CA ARG A 513 -15.94 4.91 -1.32
C ARG A 513 -14.75 5.05 -2.28
N LYS A 514 -15.01 5.23 -3.57
CA LYS A 514 -13.95 5.50 -4.57
C LYS A 514 -13.20 6.78 -4.22
N PHE A 515 -13.89 7.85 -3.84
CA PHE A 515 -13.30 9.11 -3.39
C PHE A 515 -12.28 8.89 -2.27
N ILE A 516 -12.69 8.22 -1.18
CA ILE A 516 -11.84 8.00 -0.01
C ILE A 516 -10.59 7.18 -0.39
N ILE A 517 -10.76 6.15 -1.21
CA ILE A 517 -9.66 5.30 -1.69
C ILE A 517 -8.64 6.12 -2.48
N TYR A 518 -9.09 6.93 -3.44
CA TYR A 518 -8.20 7.79 -4.23
C TYR A 518 -7.58 8.92 -3.43
N PHE A 519 -8.28 9.47 -2.44
CA PHE A 519 -7.75 10.50 -1.56
C PHE A 519 -6.59 9.97 -0.70
N ILE A 520 -6.75 8.78 -0.11
CA ILE A 520 -5.67 8.11 0.62
C ILE A 520 -4.49 7.82 -0.31
N PHE A 521 -4.75 7.33 -1.52
CA PHE A 521 -3.70 7.10 -2.52
C PHE A 521 -2.95 8.39 -2.89
N ALA A 522 -3.65 9.50 -3.10
CA ALA A 522 -3.03 10.78 -3.44
C ALA A 522 -2.12 11.30 -2.31
N ILE A 523 -2.58 11.24 -1.06
CA ILE A 523 -1.76 11.55 0.12
C ILE A 523 -0.50 10.70 0.13
N LEU A 524 -0.65 9.41 -0.15
CA LEU A 524 0.47 8.47 -0.13
C LEU A 524 1.50 8.80 -1.22
N VAL A 525 1.06 9.13 -2.44
CA VAL A 525 1.94 9.59 -3.53
C VAL A 525 2.67 10.88 -3.14
N PHE A 526 2.00 11.83 -2.49
CA PHE A 526 2.66 13.06 -2.01
C PHE A 526 3.69 12.79 -0.91
N VAL A 527 3.40 11.88 0.01
CA VAL A 527 4.36 11.49 1.06
C VAL A 527 5.60 10.83 0.44
N ILE A 528 5.44 9.92 -0.52
CA ILE A 528 6.56 9.26 -1.20
C ILE A 528 7.42 10.25 -1.97
N THR A 529 6.79 11.15 -2.73
CA THR A 529 7.50 12.15 -3.55
C THR A 529 8.19 13.22 -2.72
N TYR A 530 7.62 13.58 -1.56
CA TYR A 530 8.29 14.46 -0.61
C TYR A 530 9.46 13.75 0.09
N SER A 531 9.23 12.52 0.57
CA SER A 531 10.23 11.73 1.29
C SER A 531 11.42 11.30 0.42
N SER A 532 11.27 11.25 -0.91
CA SER A 532 12.36 10.88 -1.81
C SER A 532 13.34 12.03 -2.08
N ARG A 533 13.01 13.27 -1.67
CA ARG A 533 13.83 14.47 -1.88
C ARG A 533 14.47 14.93 -0.57
N GLU A 534 15.78 15.21 -0.63
CA GLU A 534 16.51 15.78 0.50
C GLU A 534 16.28 17.30 0.58
N GLN A 535 16.01 17.82 1.78
CA GLN A 535 15.60 19.22 1.99
C GLN A 535 16.71 20.22 1.67
N HIS A 536 17.97 19.83 1.90
CA HIS A 536 19.13 20.72 1.77
C HIS A 536 19.78 20.72 0.37
N SER A 537 19.31 19.90 -0.55
CA SER A 537 19.84 19.76 -1.91
C SER A 537 19.97 21.09 -2.66
N PHE A 538 18.95 21.95 -2.57
CA PHE A 538 18.93 23.24 -3.26
C PHE A 538 20.04 24.19 -2.75
N SER A 539 20.21 24.29 -1.44
CA SER A 539 21.23 25.16 -0.83
C SER A 539 22.64 24.70 -1.17
N GLN A 540 22.89 23.37 -1.19
CA GLN A 540 24.18 22.81 -1.59
C GLN A 540 24.50 23.09 -3.06
N VAL A 541 23.54 22.89 -3.96
CA VAL A 541 23.72 23.19 -5.39
C VAL A 541 23.97 24.68 -5.62
N ASN A 542 23.23 25.56 -4.96
CA ASN A 542 23.44 27.01 -5.09
C ASN A 542 24.81 27.45 -4.58
N HIS A 543 25.27 26.88 -3.46
CA HIS A 543 26.62 27.13 -2.96
C HIS A 543 27.68 26.72 -3.97
N LEU A 544 27.58 25.49 -4.52
CA LEU A 544 28.54 24.98 -5.51
C LEU A 544 28.51 25.77 -6.82
N ARG A 545 27.34 26.21 -7.29
CA ARG A 545 27.21 27.10 -8.45
C ARG A 545 27.92 28.43 -8.21
N ALA A 546 27.66 29.08 -7.07
CA ALA A 546 28.35 30.32 -6.74
C ALA A 546 29.87 30.11 -6.62
N TYR A 547 30.30 28.99 -6.04
CA TYR A 547 31.70 28.67 -5.80
C TYR A 547 32.51 28.40 -7.09
N PHE A 548 31.97 27.65 -8.05
CA PHE A 548 32.67 27.32 -9.30
C PHE A 548 32.43 28.33 -10.44
N LEU A 549 31.26 28.97 -10.49
CA LEU A 549 30.88 29.80 -11.65
C LEU A 549 31.13 31.29 -11.45
N ASN A 550 30.93 31.83 -10.24
CA ASN A 550 30.84 33.27 -9.99
C ASN A 550 31.59 33.66 -8.71
N GLN A 551 32.92 33.73 -8.81
CA GLN A 551 33.77 34.18 -7.72
C GLN A 551 33.86 35.71 -7.74
N ARG A 552 33.19 36.36 -6.77
CA ARG A 552 33.14 37.82 -6.60
C ARG A 552 34.52 38.53 -6.46
N GLN A 553 35.63 37.79 -6.43
CA GLN A 553 36.98 38.31 -6.19
C GLN A 553 37.95 38.10 -7.38
N THR A 554 37.58 37.35 -8.42
CA THR A 554 38.44 37.09 -9.58
C THR A 554 37.80 37.57 -10.88
N THR A 555 38.62 37.99 -11.84
CA THR A 555 38.17 38.51 -13.15
C THR A 555 37.73 37.41 -14.13
N ALA A 556 37.87 36.14 -13.76
CA ALA A 556 37.58 34.98 -14.61
C ALA A 556 36.29 34.26 -14.17
N ASP A 557 35.15 34.76 -14.67
CA ASP A 557 33.84 34.10 -14.54
C ASP A 557 33.71 32.98 -15.58
N TYR A 558 33.34 31.77 -15.16
CA TYR A 558 33.17 30.63 -16.08
C TYR A 558 32.14 30.92 -17.17
N THR A 559 31.08 31.66 -16.84
CA THR A 559 29.98 32.00 -17.76
C THR A 559 30.35 33.05 -18.81
N LYS A 560 31.53 33.68 -18.72
CA LYS A 560 31.98 34.75 -19.63
C LYS A 560 33.18 34.33 -20.48
N ILE A 561 33.53 33.05 -20.47
CA ILE A 561 34.63 32.49 -21.28
C ILE A 561 34.18 32.48 -22.74
N ASN A 562 34.93 33.18 -23.60
CA ASN A 562 34.64 33.25 -25.03
C ASN A 562 35.76 32.68 -25.91
N THR A 563 37.00 32.65 -25.41
CA THR A 563 38.19 32.19 -26.14
C THR A 563 38.86 31.00 -25.44
N ILE A 564 39.74 30.29 -26.17
CA ILE A 564 40.54 29.17 -25.63
C ILE A 564 41.47 29.67 -24.52
N ASP A 565 42.11 30.84 -24.72
CA ASP A 565 43.00 31.44 -23.72
C ASP A 565 42.26 31.81 -22.43
N ASP A 566 41.04 32.36 -22.54
CA ASP A 566 40.19 32.64 -21.37
C ASP A 566 39.87 31.36 -20.59
N TYR A 567 39.66 30.24 -21.31
CA TYR A 567 39.39 28.94 -20.70
C TYR A 567 40.60 28.41 -19.94
N TRP A 568 41.80 28.46 -20.53
CA TRP A 568 43.05 28.09 -19.85
C TRP A 568 43.33 28.97 -18.65
N TYR A 569 43.15 30.29 -18.77
CA TYR A 569 43.32 31.22 -17.67
C TYR A 569 42.39 30.90 -16.50
N TRP A 570 41.12 30.60 -16.77
CA TRP A 570 40.16 30.15 -15.76
C TRP A 570 40.54 28.80 -15.15
N LEU A 571 40.98 27.84 -15.97
CA LEU A 571 41.33 26.49 -15.54
C LEU A 571 42.51 26.52 -14.54
N GLU A 572 43.59 27.21 -14.88
CA GLU A 572 44.82 27.27 -14.09
C GLU A 572 44.67 28.10 -12.80
N ASN A 573 43.98 29.26 -12.89
CA ASN A 573 43.94 30.21 -11.79
C ASN A 573 42.74 29.99 -10.85
N SER A 574 41.56 29.72 -11.41
CA SER A 574 40.32 29.59 -10.64
C SER A 574 40.02 28.13 -10.31
N PHE A 575 39.87 27.26 -11.31
CA PHE A 575 39.39 25.90 -11.10
C PHE A 575 40.35 25.04 -10.26
N VAL A 576 41.62 24.95 -10.65
CA VAL A 576 42.63 24.11 -9.96
C VAL A 576 42.89 24.57 -8.52
N SER A 577 42.82 25.89 -8.30
CA SER A 577 42.96 26.48 -6.97
C SER A 577 41.81 26.10 -6.03
N ASN A 578 40.64 25.74 -6.57
CA ASN A 578 39.41 25.46 -5.82
C ASN A 578 39.22 23.96 -5.51
N ILE A 579 39.86 23.05 -6.24
CA ILE A 579 39.69 21.59 -6.08
C ILE A 579 40.42 21.00 -4.87
N ARG A 580 41.31 21.77 -4.22
CA ARG A 580 42.05 21.35 -3.02
C ARG A 580 42.00 22.44 -1.94
N ALA A 581 41.92 22.01 -0.68
CA ALA A 581 41.98 22.91 0.47
C ALA A 581 43.31 23.66 0.53
N GLN A 582 43.25 24.99 0.52
CA GLN A 582 44.43 25.84 0.67
C GLN A 582 44.78 26.08 2.14
N GLN A 583 45.97 26.66 2.35
CA GLN A 583 46.42 27.11 3.67
C GLN A 583 45.40 28.06 4.32
N TRP A 584 45.35 28.05 5.64
CA TRP A 584 44.55 28.98 6.40
C TRP A 584 45.07 30.42 6.27
N TYR A 585 44.27 31.40 6.68
CA TYR A 585 44.64 32.82 6.65
C TYR A 585 45.92 33.14 7.46
N ASN A 586 46.27 32.27 8.40
CA ASN A 586 47.47 32.34 9.23
C ASN A 586 48.66 31.53 8.68
N GLY A 587 48.55 30.96 7.47
CA GLY A 587 49.60 30.15 6.83
C GLY A 587 49.63 28.69 7.28
N ASP A 588 48.79 28.27 8.23
CA ASP A 588 48.77 26.89 8.70
C ASP A 588 48.23 25.94 7.62
N ILE A 589 48.80 24.74 7.57
CA ILE A 589 48.35 23.67 6.67
C ILE A 589 47.06 23.06 7.25
N PRO A 590 45.99 22.90 6.44
CA PRO A 590 44.73 22.33 6.90
C PRO A 590 44.87 20.81 7.13
N GLN A 591 45.28 20.42 8.35
CA GLN A 591 45.44 19.02 8.74
C GLN A 591 44.13 18.24 8.53
N TYR A 592 44.23 17.04 7.96
CA TYR A 592 43.11 16.12 7.65
C TYR A 592 42.09 16.62 6.60
N LEU A 593 42.33 17.76 5.94
CA LEU A 593 41.44 18.32 4.91
C LEU A 593 41.99 18.22 3.48
N ASN A 594 43.06 17.46 3.25
CA ASN A 594 43.72 17.35 1.95
C ASN A 594 42.79 16.85 0.82
N GLY A 595 41.73 16.11 1.17
CA GLY A 595 40.71 15.63 0.23
C GLY A 595 39.50 16.56 0.05
N PHE A 596 39.47 17.70 0.74
CA PHE A 596 38.37 18.67 0.65
C PHE A 596 38.67 19.74 -0.38
N LEU A 597 37.61 20.36 -0.91
CA LEU A 597 37.72 21.57 -1.71
C LEU A 597 38.21 22.74 -0.84
N ASN A 598 38.54 23.87 -1.47
CA ASN A 598 38.91 25.09 -0.75
C ASN A 598 37.75 25.70 0.07
N ASP A 599 36.51 25.24 -0.14
CA ASP A 599 35.36 25.52 0.75
C ASP A 599 35.49 24.88 2.14
N LYS A 600 36.39 23.89 2.29
CA LYS A 600 36.65 23.11 3.51
C LYS A 600 35.42 22.34 4.03
N SER A 601 34.39 22.17 3.19
CA SER A 601 33.12 21.57 3.55
C SER A 601 32.81 20.33 2.70
N SER A 602 33.09 20.41 1.40
CA SER A 602 32.82 19.36 0.45
C SER A 602 34.09 18.54 0.20
N ARG A 603 34.00 17.22 0.37
CA ARG A 603 35.08 16.28 0.08
C ARG A 603 35.02 15.82 -1.36
N LEU A 604 36.14 15.86 -2.07
CA LEU A 604 36.28 15.26 -3.40
C LEU A 604 36.46 13.74 -3.24
N ILE A 605 35.63 12.96 -3.94
CA ILE A 605 35.77 11.50 -4.02
C ILE A 605 36.73 11.18 -5.17
N GLY A 606 37.86 10.55 -4.85
CA GLY A 606 38.95 10.30 -5.80
C GLY A 606 39.61 11.59 -6.31
N TRP A 607 39.47 11.87 -7.60
CA TRP A 607 40.03 13.03 -8.30
C TRP A 607 39.01 13.61 -9.29
N ALA A 608 39.27 14.82 -9.77
CA ALA A 608 38.53 15.38 -10.89
C ALA A 608 39.18 14.91 -12.21
N THR A 609 38.39 14.80 -13.27
CA THR A 609 38.88 14.47 -14.61
C THR A 609 38.51 15.57 -15.60
N ILE A 610 39.40 15.85 -16.55
CA ILE A 610 39.11 16.66 -17.74
C ILE A 610 39.17 15.74 -18.95
N ARG A 611 38.11 15.75 -19.76
CA ARG A 611 37.92 14.89 -20.93
C ARG A 611 37.68 15.76 -22.15
N GLN A 612 38.50 15.57 -23.17
CA GLN A 612 38.45 16.30 -24.43
C GLN A 612 37.95 15.40 -25.56
N LEU A 613 37.09 15.97 -26.39
CA LEU A 613 36.67 15.42 -27.68
C LEU A 613 37.17 16.31 -28.81
N ARG A 614 37.76 15.67 -29.81
CA ARG A 614 38.39 16.30 -30.97
C ARG A 614 37.92 15.64 -32.26
N ILE A 615 37.98 16.38 -33.35
CA ILE A 615 37.71 15.87 -34.71
C ILE A 615 39.00 15.46 -35.43
N LYS A 616 38.86 14.62 -36.46
CA LYS A 616 39.95 14.19 -37.34
C LYS A 616 40.50 15.35 -38.17
N SER A 617 41.78 15.26 -38.52
CA SER A 617 42.48 16.33 -39.28
C SER A 617 42.15 16.36 -40.79
N GLU A 618 41.61 15.27 -41.36
CA GLU A 618 41.43 15.10 -42.82
C GLU A 618 39.98 15.32 -43.28
N LEU A 619 39.34 16.42 -42.87
CA LEU A 619 37.93 16.69 -43.20
C LEU A 619 37.75 17.66 -44.39
N CYS A 620 38.82 18.28 -44.90
CA CYS A 620 38.74 19.21 -46.03
C CYS A 620 38.48 18.47 -47.37
N PRO A 621 37.46 18.85 -48.15
CA PRO A 621 37.27 18.31 -49.50
C PRO A 621 38.31 18.79 -50.53
N ASP A 622 38.99 19.93 -50.32
CA ASP A 622 40.13 20.37 -51.18
C ASP A 622 41.24 21.05 -50.37
N GLN A 623 42.30 20.31 -50.05
CA GLN A 623 43.46 20.76 -49.27
C GLN A 623 44.37 21.77 -49.99
N ARG A 624 44.09 22.10 -51.27
CA ARG A 624 44.95 22.98 -52.09
C ARG A 624 44.73 24.48 -51.86
N VAL A 625 43.55 24.88 -51.37
CA VAL A 625 43.18 26.29 -51.18
C VAL A 625 43.08 26.67 -49.70
N ILE A 626 42.67 25.73 -48.85
CA ILE A 626 42.54 25.90 -47.41
C ILE A 626 43.22 24.71 -46.74
N SER A 627 44.26 24.98 -45.95
CA SER A 627 45.04 23.95 -45.24
C SER A 627 44.35 23.39 -44.00
N ILE A 628 43.36 24.11 -43.45
CA ILE A 628 42.66 23.76 -42.20
C ILE A 628 41.16 23.96 -42.40
N CYS A 629 40.38 22.88 -42.33
CA CYS A 629 38.92 22.94 -42.29
C CYS A 629 38.45 22.30 -41.00
N GLU A 630 37.61 23.05 -40.31
CA GLU A 630 37.09 22.71 -39.01
C GLU A 630 35.60 22.48 -39.12
N ASP A 631 35.21 21.20 -39.09
CA ASP A 631 33.80 20.82 -39.15
C ASP A 631 33.21 20.77 -37.73
N SER A 632 31.89 20.75 -37.65
CA SER A 632 31.13 20.42 -36.44
C SER A 632 31.41 18.97 -35.99
N TYR A 633 31.20 18.68 -34.70
CA TYR A 633 31.38 17.33 -34.18
C TYR A 633 30.28 16.38 -34.68
N ASP A 634 30.70 15.20 -35.14
CA ASP A 634 29.84 14.06 -35.44
C ASP A 634 30.54 12.77 -34.97
N PHE A 635 29.78 11.74 -34.65
CA PHE A 635 30.32 10.46 -34.18
C PHE A 635 31.28 9.81 -35.21
N PHE A 636 31.10 10.10 -36.51
CA PHE A 636 31.95 9.55 -37.58
C PHE A 636 33.29 10.30 -37.73
N ASN A 637 33.32 11.59 -37.39
CA ASN A 637 34.50 12.44 -37.54
C ASN A 637 35.32 12.59 -36.25
N GLU A 638 34.92 11.93 -35.16
CA GLU A 638 35.64 11.86 -33.89
C GLU A 638 37.03 11.25 -34.03
N GLU A 639 38.04 11.90 -33.44
CA GLU A 639 39.43 11.47 -33.45
C GLU A 639 39.70 10.45 -32.34
N THR A 640 40.06 9.22 -32.73
CA THR A 640 40.26 8.09 -31.80
C THR A 640 41.69 7.53 -31.82
N GLN A 641 42.61 8.16 -32.54
CA GLN A 641 44.01 7.71 -32.62
C GLN A 641 44.78 7.95 -31.31
N LEU A 642 45.86 7.20 -31.10
CA LEU A 642 46.77 7.42 -29.97
C LEU A 642 47.85 8.42 -30.41
N PHE A 643 47.99 9.52 -29.67
CA PHE A 643 48.97 10.56 -29.96
C PHE A 643 50.06 10.62 -28.88
N GLN A 644 51.23 11.15 -29.27
CA GLN A 644 52.25 11.59 -28.33
C GLN A 644 52.01 13.06 -27.94
N PRO A 645 52.64 13.55 -26.84
CA PRO A 645 52.53 14.94 -26.43
C PRO A 645 52.72 15.94 -27.58
N GLY A 646 51.78 16.89 -27.71
CA GLY A 646 51.75 17.86 -28.80
C GLY A 646 51.04 17.38 -30.08
N TRP A 647 50.16 16.39 -29.99
CA TRP A 647 49.37 15.86 -31.13
C TRP A 647 50.23 15.33 -32.29
N THR A 648 51.39 14.75 -31.97
CA THR A 648 52.31 14.18 -32.96
C THR A 648 52.26 12.66 -32.99
N ASN A 649 52.55 12.07 -34.16
CA ASN A 649 52.65 10.63 -34.36
C ASN A 649 54.09 10.11 -34.21
N GLN A 650 55.04 10.97 -33.83
CA GLN A 650 56.46 10.63 -33.70
C GLN A 650 56.76 10.15 -32.28
N THR A 651 57.48 9.03 -32.16
CA THR A 651 57.94 8.51 -30.87
C THR A 651 58.98 9.46 -30.28
N VAL A 652 58.60 10.20 -29.24
CA VAL A 652 59.52 10.99 -28.41
C VAL A 652 60.17 10.04 -27.39
N GLU A 653 61.41 10.30 -26.97
CA GLU A 653 62.05 9.56 -25.87
C GLU A 653 61.24 9.74 -24.58
N ASP A 654 60.89 8.63 -23.90
CA ASP A 654 60.00 8.56 -22.73
C ASP A 654 60.45 9.37 -21.49
N GLU A 655 61.62 10.03 -21.53
CA GLU A 655 62.22 10.75 -20.39
C GLU A 655 61.84 12.24 -20.30
N VAL A 656 61.18 12.82 -21.32
CA VAL A 656 60.98 14.29 -21.41
C VAL A 656 59.74 14.78 -20.66
N TYR A 657 58.68 13.98 -20.54
CA TYR A 657 57.39 14.40 -20.01
C TYR A 657 56.89 13.52 -18.86
N SER A 658 56.07 14.08 -17.97
CA SER A 658 55.50 13.33 -16.85
C SER A 658 54.48 12.28 -17.34
N SER A 659 54.45 11.12 -16.67
CA SER A 659 53.51 10.02 -17.00
C SER A 659 52.03 10.43 -17.13
N PRO A 660 51.49 11.35 -16.29
CA PRO A 660 50.12 11.85 -16.45
C PRO A 660 49.89 12.67 -17.72
N VAL A 661 50.88 13.44 -18.16
CA VAL A 661 50.80 14.27 -19.37
C VAL A 661 50.82 13.38 -20.61
N ILE A 662 51.67 12.36 -20.65
CA ILE A 662 51.69 11.36 -21.75
C ILE A 662 50.33 10.67 -21.86
N LYS A 663 49.75 10.24 -20.73
CA LYS A 663 48.44 9.59 -20.69
C LYS A 663 47.31 10.49 -21.21
N ALA A 664 47.45 11.81 -21.13
CA ALA A 664 46.44 12.76 -21.60
C ALA A 664 46.25 12.78 -23.14
N PHE A 665 47.23 12.28 -23.90
CA PHE A 665 47.16 12.16 -25.36
C PHE A 665 46.72 10.76 -25.83
N ASN A 666 46.42 9.86 -24.89
CA ASN A 666 45.86 8.53 -25.19
C ASN A 666 44.34 8.57 -25.19
N TYR A 667 43.73 8.15 -26.30
CA TYR A 667 42.28 8.00 -26.39
C TYR A 667 41.78 6.87 -25.49
N SER A 668 40.77 7.15 -24.67
CA SER A 668 40.08 6.17 -23.82
C SER A 668 38.65 5.94 -24.32
N THR A 669 38.22 4.69 -24.31
CA THR A 669 36.89 4.32 -24.80
C THR A 669 35.78 4.60 -23.77
N SER A 670 34.53 4.68 -24.23
CA SER A 670 33.37 4.94 -23.36
C SER A 670 33.21 3.89 -22.24
N ASP A 671 33.51 2.62 -22.54
CA ASP A 671 33.38 1.50 -21.61
C ASP A 671 34.44 1.53 -20.50
N GLU A 672 35.68 1.90 -20.84
CA GLU A 672 36.77 2.05 -19.87
C GLU A 672 36.50 3.17 -18.86
N LEU A 673 35.82 4.23 -19.32
CA LEU A 673 35.50 5.42 -18.54
C LEU A 673 34.16 5.36 -17.82
N ASN A 674 33.33 4.36 -18.14
CA ASN A 674 31.94 4.24 -17.69
C ASN A 674 31.13 5.53 -17.92
N THR A 675 31.44 6.25 -19.00
CA THR A 675 30.76 7.48 -19.42
C THR A 675 29.72 7.17 -20.49
N TYR A 676 28.69 8.01 -20.57
CA TYR A 676 27.62 7.88 -21.54
C TYR A 676 27.55 9.12 -22.42
N THR A 677 26.83 9.01 -23.53
CA THR A 677 26.55 10.14 -24.41
C THR A 677 25.95 11.31 -23.64
N TYR A 678 26.40 12.50 -23.99
CA TYR A 678 25.99 13.75 -23.36
C TYR A 678 25.44 14.70 -24.43
N VAL A 679 24.25 15.24 -24.20
CA VAL A 679 23.62 16.21 -25.10
C VAL A 679 23.98 17.62 -24.60
N GLY A 680 24.80 18.32 -25.38
CA GLY A 680 25.14 19.73 -25.18
C GLY A 680 24.15 20.68 -25.86
N GLU A 681 24.48 21.96 -25.92
CA GLU A 681 23.65 22.96 -26.60
C GLU A 681 23.81 22.88 -28.13
N PHE A 682 25.04 22.60 -28.60
CA PHE A 682 25.40 22.63 -30.03
C PHE A 682 25.68 21.26 -30.62
N GLY A 683 25.96 20.24 -29.80
CA GLY A 683 26.27 18.89 -30.26
C GLY A 683 25.86 17.78 -29.30
N THR A 684 25.76 16.55 -29.82
CA THR A 684 25.67 15.34 -29.00
C THR A 684 27.02 14.66 -29.02
N TYR A 685 27.60 14.46 -27.84
CA TYR A 685 28.97 14.03 -27.66
C TYR A 685 29.05 12.58 -27.20
N SER A 686 30.02 11.82 -27.72
CA SER A 686 30.30 10.45 -27.27
C SER A 686 30.80 10.42 -25.82
N GLY A 687 30.83 9.22 -25.22
CA GLY A 687 31.41 9.01 -23.89
C GLY A 687 32.95 8.88 -23.89
N GLY A 688 33.59 8.60 -25.03
CA GLY A 688 35.04 8.42 -25.13
C GLY A 688 35.84 9.74 -25.04
N GLY A 689 37.14 9.69 -25.29
CA GLY A 689 37.96 10.89 -25.47
C GLY A 689 39.33 10.83 -24.80
N TYR A 690 40.05 11.95 -24.90
CA TYR A 690 41.38 12.15 -24.32
C TYR A 690 41.25 12.70 -22.91
N ILE A 691 41.95 12.13 -21.93
CA ILE A 691 41.68 12.42 -20.52
C ILE A 691 42.91 12.75 -19.73
N TYR A 692 42.84 13.85 -19.01
CA TYR A 692 43.77 14.20 -17.95
C TYR A 692 43.12 14.07 -16.56
N GLU A 693 43.84 13.51 -15.61
CA GLU A 693 43.36 13.21 -14.26
C GLU A 693 44.05 14.12 -13.23
N PHE A 694 43.26 14.89 -12.46
CA PHE A 694 43.78 15.81 -11.42
C PHE A 694 44.24 15.06 -10.15
N ARG A 695 45.36 14.33 -10.27
CA ARG A 695 45.97 13.55 -9.17
C ARG A 695 47.13 14.30 -8.51
N GLY A 696 47.40 13.98 -7.24
CA GLY A 696 48.58 14.47 -6.52
C GLY A 696 48.39 15.81 -5.80
N ARG A 697 49.49 16.58 -5.66
CA ARG A 697 49.51 17.88 -4.97
C ARG A 697 49.12 19.00 -5.94
N LEU A 698 48.66 20.13 -5.38
CA LEU A 698 48.25 21.29 -6.17
C LEU A 698 49.40 21.89 -7.00
N SER A 699 50.65 21.84 -6.51
CA SER A 699 51.84 22.24 -7.27
C SER A 699 51.98 21.43 -8.56
N ASP A 700 51.88 20.10 -8.44
CA ASP A 700 52.11 19.15 -9.53
C ASP A 700 51.02 19.30 -10.60
N MET A 701 49.77 19.53 -10.17
CA MET A 701 48.65 19.81 -11.09
C MET A 701 48.87 21.11 -11.88
N LYS A 702 49.36 22.18 -11.23
CA LYS A 702 49.64 23.45 -11.92
C LYS A 702 50.76 23.31 -12.93
N THR A 703 51.85 22.61 -12.57
CA THR A 703 52.96 22.34 -13.50
C THR A 703 52.50 21.52 -14.70
N ASN A 704 51.80 20.40 -14.47
CA ASN A 704 51.28 19.56 -15.55
C ASN A 704 50.29 20.31 -16.46
N LEU A 705 49.45 21.18 -15.92
CA LEU A 705 48.55 22.00 -16.74
C LEU A 705 49.30 23.03 -17.57
N SER A 706 50.32 23.68 -17.00
CA SER A 706 51.15 24.61 -17.77
C SER A 706 51.91 23.90 -18.90
N GLU A 707 52.30 22.63 -18.71
CA GLU A 707 52.85 21.78 -19.77
C GLU A 707 51.79 21.47 -20.84
N LEU A 708 50.57 21.07 -20.45
CA LEU A 708 49.48 20.81 -21.40
C LEU A 708 49.06 22.05 -22.21
N HIS A 709 49.11 23.22 -21.59
CA HIS A 709 48.85 24.50 -22.24
C HIS A 709 49.96 24.83 -23.26
N GLN A 710 51.24 24.61 -22.92
CA GLN A 710 52.35 24.78 -23.86
C GLN A 710 52.33 23.79 -25.03
N LEU A 711 51.71 22.62 -24.84
CA LEU A 711 51.56 21.57 -25.85
C LEU A 711 50.28 21.69 -26.68
N ASP A 712 49.52 22.79 -26.53
CA ASP A 712 48.24 23.01 -27.21
C ASP A 712 47.29 21.81 -27.09
N TRP A 713 47.15 21.25 -25.88
CA TRP A 713 46.25 20.11 -25.66
C TRP A 713 44.82 20.45 -26.11
N ILE A 714 44.34 21.65 -25.77
CA ILE A 714 43.11 22.23 -26.32
C ILE A 714 43.50 23.14 -27.49
N ASP A 715 43.16 22.69 -28.69
CA ASP A 715 43.43 23.35 -29.96
C ASP A 715 42.13 23.73 -30.69
N GLU A 716 42.26 24.33 -31.87
CA GLU A 716 41.12 24.73 -32.72
C GLU A 716 40.26 23.51 -33.17
N LYS A 717 40.83 22.29 -33.20
CA LYS A 717 40.11 21.06 -33.55
C LYS A 717 39.27 20.50 -32.41
N THR A 718 39.45 21.03 -31.20
CA THR A 718 38.69 20.61 -30.03
C THR A 718 37.23 21.05 -30.19
N ARG A 719 36.29 20.20 -29.77
CA ARG A 719 34.84 20.48 -29.89
C ARG A 719 34.11 20.48 -28.57
N ALA A 720 34.54 19.65 -27.63
CA ALA A 720 34.01 19.67 -26.28
C ALA A 720 35.06 19.28 -25.26
N VAL A 721 35.05 19.99 -24.13
CA VAL A 721 35.85 19.67 -22.96
C VAL A 721 34.92 19.55 -21.75
N PHE A 722 34.93 18.37 -21.13
CA PHE A 722 34.17 18.05 -19.94
C PHE A 722 35.08 18.02 -18.72
N ILE A 723 34.72 18.76 -17.68
CA ILE A 723 35.30 18.57 -16.36
C ILE A 723 34.26 17.84 -15.51
N GLN A 724 34.65 16.68 -14.98
CA GLN A 724 33.77 15.85 -14.16
C GLN A 724 34.39 15.61 -12.78
N LEU A 725 33.59 15.77 -11.74
CA LEU A 725 34.01 15.50 -10.37
C LEU A 725 32.84 15.11 -9.48
N THR A 726 33.13 14.26 -8.51
CA THR A 726 32.16 13.75 -7.55
C THR A 726 32.48 14.29 -6.16
N LEU A 727 31.51 14.99 -5.56
CA LEU A 727 31.64 15.62 -4.24
C LEU A 727 30.75 14.91 -3.23
N TYR A 728 31.22 14.86 -1.99
CA TYR A 728 30.43 14.42 -0.84
C TYR A 728 30.48 15.48 0.24
N ASN A 729 29.32 15.95 0.69
CA ASN A 729 29.23 16.83 1.85
C ASN A 729 28.88 16.00 3.10
N PRO A 730 29.82 15.81 4.06
CA PRO A 730 29.57 15.00 5.25
C PRO A 730 28.51 15.58 6.18
N SER A 731 28.32 16.90 6.17
CA SER A 731 27.38 17.59 7.06
C SER A 731 25.92 17.33 6.67
N VAL A 732 25.67 17.20 5.36
CA VAL A 732 24.33 16.96 4.78
C VAL A 732 24.17 15.50 4.34
N GLN A 733 25.25 14.72 4.35
CA GLN A 733 25.31 13.33 3.86
C GLN A 733 24.87 13.17 2.40
N LEU A 734 25.16 14.17 1.56
CA LEU A 734 24.70 14.24 0.18
C LEU A 734 25.87 14.19 -0.79
N LEU A 735 25.75 13.33 -1.81
CA LEU A 735 26.66 13.30 -2.94
C LEU A 735 26.23 14.32 -3.98
N THR A 736 27.17 14.91 -4.70
CA THR A 736 26.88 15.81 -5.81
C THR A 736 27.80 15.49 -6.97
N ALA A 737 27.21 15.16 -8.12
CA ALA A 737 27.92 15.04 -9.37
C ALA A 737 28.00 16.42 -10.03
N VAL A 738 29.20 16.83 -10.41
CA VAL A 738 29.45 18.10 -11.09
C VAL A 738 30.02 17.82 -12.46
N THR A 739 29.37 18.38 -13.49
CA THR A 739 29.81 18.35 -14.88
C THR A 739 29.85 19.77 -15.41
N LEU A 740 31.03 20.24 -15.81
CA LEU A 740 31.21 21.51 -16.51
C LEU A 740 31.58 21.18 -17.95
N LEU A 741 30.86 21.74 -18.91
CA LEU A 741 31.07 21.49 -20.34
C LEU A 741 31.42 22.82 -21.02
N ALA A 742 32.57 22.86 -21.68
CA ALA A 742 32.91 23.91 -22.65
C ALA A 742 32.81 23.34 -24.07
N GLU A 743 31.89 23.86 -24.87
CA GLU A 743 31.71 23.56 -26.29
C GLU A 743 32.50 24.58 -27.11
N PHE A 744 33.40 24.08 -27.95
CA PHE A 744 34.25 24.88 -28.84
C PHE A 744 33.63 24.84 -30.23
N LEU A 745 33.15 25.98 -30.69
CA LEU A 745 32.44 26.12 -31.96
C LEU A 745 33.45 26.16 -33.11
N PRO A 746 33.10 25.62 -34.30
CA PRO A 746 33.96 25.70 -35.49
C PRO A 746 34.19 27.14 -35.98
N THR A 747 33.47 28.12 -35.43
CA THR A 747 33.68 29.56 -35.67
C THR A 747 34.77 30.15 -34.75
N GLY A 748 35.35 29.37 -33.84
CA GLY A 748 36.39 29.79 -32.88
C GLY A 748 35.86 30.30 -31.53
N GLY A 749 34.54 30.37 -31.35
CA GLY A 749 33.94 30.78 -30.07
C GLY A 749 33.81 29.63 -29.06
N VAL A 750 33.85 29.94 -27.77
CA VAL A 750 33.63 28.97 -26.68
C VAL A 750 32.29 29.24 -26.00
N TYR A 751 31.52 28.19 -25.74
CA TYR A 751 30.27 28.25 -24.99
C TYR A 751 30.30 27.31 -23.80
N THR A 752 29.96 27.82 -22.61
CA THR A 752 30.07 27.05 -21.37
C THR A 752 28.71 26.70 -20.77
N THR A 753 28.51 25.45 -20.41
CA THR A 753 27.34 24.95 -19.67
C THR A 753 27.77 24.22 -18.39
N SER A 754 26.90 24.19 -17.39
CA SER A 754 27.22 23.56 -16.11
C SER A 754 26.03 22.79 -15.55
N ARG A 755 26.31 21.64 -14.95
CA ARG A 755 25.33 20.73 -14.37
C ARG A 755 25.80 20.26 -12.99
N PHE A 756 24.97 20.51 -11.98
CA PHE A 756 25.23 20.16 -10.58
C PHE A 756 24.06 19.33 -10.07
N GLU A 757 24.27 18.05 -9.82
CA GLU A 757 23.20 17.10 -9.52
C GLU A 757 23.40 16.43 -8.16
N PRO A 758 22.56 16.74 -7.16
CA PRO A 758 22.61 16.12 -5.85
C PRO A 758 21.99 14.72 -5.91
N ILE A 759 22.67 13.73 -5.32
CA ILE A 759 22.25 12.33 -5.28
C ILE A 759 22.24 11.86 -3.84
N ASN A 760 21.10 11.29 -3.42
CA ASN A 760 21.01 10.53 -2.18
C ASN A 760 21.07 9.03 -2.50
N LEU A 761 22.12 8.33 -2.06
CA LEU A 761 22.26 6.89 -2.26
C LEU A 761 21.50 6.06 -1.23
N TYR A 762 21.07 6.64 -0.11
CA TYR A 762 20.30 5.93 0.91
C TYR A 762 18.86 5.71 0.43
N THR A 763 18.41 4.45 0.44
CA THR A 763 17.11 4.04 -0.10
C THR A 763 15.94 4.25 0.87
N PHE A 764 16.15 4.00 2.16
CA PHE A 764 15.14 4.22 3.19
C PHE A 764 15.78 4.89 4.41
N THR A 765 15.31 6.11 4.72
CA THR A 765 15.78 6.85 5.90
C THR A 765 14.90 6.58 7.12
N SER A 766 13.65 6.15 6.93
CA SER A 766 12.69 5.90 8.00
C SER A 766 11.80 4.68 7.74
N ILE A 767 11.35 4.04 8.84
CA ILE A 767 10.38 2.94 8.78
C ILE A 767 9.05 3.39 8.17
N LEU A 768 8.65 4.65 8.40
CA LEU A 768 7.44 5.22 7.81
C LEU A 768 7.51 5.19 6.27
N GLN A 769 8.65 5.54 5.69
CA GLN A 769 8.87 5.51 4.24
C GLN A 769 8.72 4.09 3.68
N LEU A 770 9.24 3.08 4.38
CA LEU A 770 9.10 1.67 4.01
C LEU A 770 7.62 1.24 4.04
N VAL A 771 6.90 1.55 5.12
CA VAL A 771 5.47 1.23 5.26
C VAL A 771 4.64 1.92 4.18
N CYS A 772 4.88 3.20 3.92
CA CYS A 772 4.20 3.95 2.85
C CYS A 772 4.49 3.33 1.47
N THR A 773 5.73 2.90 1.21
CA THR A 773 6.10 2.25 -0.07
C THR A 773 5.40 0.91 -0.23
N ILE A 774 5.30 0.10 0.83
CA ILE A 774 4.58 -1.17 0.80
C ILE A 774 3.08 -0.92 0.53
N LEU A 775 2.47 0.04 1.23
CA LEU A 775 1.08 0.42 1.01
C LEU A 775 0.83 0.93 -0.42
N TYR A 776 1.76 1.71 -0.98
CA TYR A 776 1.70 2.17 -2.38
C TYR A 776 1.60 1.00 -3.36
N ILE A 777 2.46 0.00 -3.20
CA ILE A 777 2.50 -1.19 -4.06
C ILE A 777 1.15 -1.94 -3.97
N PHE A 778 0.58 -2.08 -2.77
CA PHE A 778 -0.76 -2.67 -2.61
C PHE A 778 -1.85 -1.89 -3.34
N PHE A 779 -1.84 -0.55 -3.30
CA PHE A 779 -2.78 0.28 -4.05
C PHE A 779 -2.62 0.13 -5.56
N ILE A 780 -1.39 0.05 -6.07
CA ILE A 780 -1.14 -0.18 -7.50
C ILE A 780 -1.70 -1.53 -7.93
N ILE A 781 -1.45 -2.61 -7.17
CA ILE A 781 -2.00 -3.93 -7.46
C ILE A 781 -3.54 -3.90 -7.45
N TYR A 782 -4.14 -3.23 -6.46
CA TYR A 782 -5.58 -3.03 -6.39
C TYR A 782 -6.13 -2.31 -7.63
N PHE A 783 -5.51 -1.20 -8.06
CA PHE A 783 -5.92 -0.48 -9.27
C PHE A 783 -5.68 -1.28 -10.54
N MET A 784 -4.59 -2.04 -10.65
CA MET A 784 -4.35 -2.94 -11.79
C MET A 784 -5.47 -3.98 -11.93
N ILE A 785 -5.89 -4.63 -10.85
CA ILE A 785 -6.97 -5.63 -10.90
C ILE A 785 -8.28 -5.00 -11.37
N ILE A 786 -8.60 -3.79 -10.91
CA ILE A 786 -9.82 -3.07 -11.31
C ILE A 786 -9.75 -2.66 -12.77
N GLU A 787 -8.62 -2.14 -13.22
CA GLU A 787 -8.47 -1.69 -14.61
C GLU A 787 -8.42 -2.84 -15.59
N ILE A 788 -7.78 -3.96 -15.25
CA ILE A 788 -7.82 -5.18 -16.08
C ILE A 788 -9.25 -5.65 -16.26
N ARG A 789 -10.07 -5.68 -15.20
CA ARG A 789 -11.50 -6.02 -15.31
C ARG A 789 -12.24 -5.04 -16.22
N SER A 790 -11.99 -3.74 -16.06
CA SER A 790 -12.63 -2.68 -16.85
C SER A 790 -12.26 -2.77 -18.34
N ILE A 791 -11.00 -3.10 -18.65
CA ILE A 791 -10.52 -3.34 -20.01
C ILE A 791 -11.17 -4.59 -20.62
N LEU A 792 -11.30 -5.68 -19.85
CA LEU A 792 -11.96 -6.91 -20.31
C LEU A 792 -13.45 -6.69 -20.61
N GLU A 793 -14.15 -5.87 -19.81
CA GLU A 793 -15.57 -5.54 -20.00
C GLU A 793 -15.79 -4.57 -21.19
N LEU A 794 -15.02 -3.48 -21.28
CA LEU A 794 -15.25 -2.40 -22.25
C LEU A 794 -14.46 -2.56 -23.56
N ARG A 795 -13.45 -3.43 -23.60
CA ARG A 795 -12.56 -3.69 -24.75
C ARG A 795 -12.02 -2.40 -25.36
N LEU A 796 -12.22 -2.17 -26.67
CA LEU A 796 -11.70 -1.00 -27.38
C LEU A 796 -12.38 0.32 -26.95
N LYS A 797 -13.62 0.29 -26.45
CA LYS A 797 -14.29 1.52 -25.98
C LYS A 797 -13.59 2.13 -24.78
N TYR A 798 -12.83 1.33 -24.02
CA TYR A 798 -12.05 1.78 -22.88
C TYR A 798 -11.03 2.86 -23.28
N PHE A 799 -10.27 2.64 -24.37
CA PHE A 799 -9.20 3.55 -24.79
C PHE A 799 -9.71 4.89 -25.35
N TYR A 800 -10.99 4.97 -25.71
CA TYR A 800 -11.63 6.24 -26.11
C TYR A 800 -12.11 7.07 -24.90
N GLN A 801 -12.15 6.50 -23.70
CA GLN A 801 -12.57 7.23 -22.51
C GLN A 801 -11.40 7.97 -21.87
N PHE A 802 -11.49 9.31 -21.82
CA PHE A 802 -10.47 10.19 -21.23
C PHE A 802 -10.04 9.77 -19.81
N TRP A 803 -11.00 9.48 -18.93
CA TRP A 803 -10.71 9.12 -17.53
C TRP A 803 -10.00 7.77 -17.36
N SER A 804 -10.16 6.88 -18.33
CA SER A 804 -9.51 5.58 -18.39
C SER A 804 -8.05 5.73 -18.81
N LEU A 805 -7.77 6.63 -19.77
CA LEU A 805 -6.40 6.97 -20.17
C LEU A 805 -5.59 7.59 -19.02
N ILE A 806 -6.20 8.50 -18.24
CA ILE A 806 -5.54 9.07 -17.05
C ILE A 806 -5.19 7.97 -16.04
N GLN A 807 -6.09 7.02 -15.83
CA GLN A 807 -5.85 5.90 -14.91
C GLN A 807 -4.74 4.97 -15.40
N LEU A 808 -4.70 4.69 -16.70
CA LEU A 808 -3.63 3.93 -17.33
C LEU A 808 -2.28 4.67 -17.21
N GLY A 809 -2.29 6.00 -17.33
CA GLY A 809 -1.13 6.86 -17.07
C GLY A 809 -0.60 6.73 -15.64
N ILE A 810 -1.48 6.77 -14.64
CA ILE A 810 -1.09 6.55 -13.22
C ILE A 810 -0.42 5.18 -13.05
N ILE A 811 -1.05 4.12 -13.57
CA ILE A 811 -0.52 2.75 -13.44
C ILE A 811 0.82 2.62 -14.18
N GLY A 812 0.91 3.09 -15.43
CA GLY A 812 2.12 3.04 -16.23
C GLY A 812 3.30 3.77 -15.59
N CYS A 813 3.10 5.02 -15.16
CA CYS A 813 4.12 5.79 -14.46
C CYS A 813 4.51 5.15 -13.12
N SER A 814 3.55 4.56 -12.40
CA SER A 814 3.83 3.91 -11.11
C SER A 814 4.64 2.63 -11.25
N LEU A 815 4.33 1.78 -12.24
CA LEU A 815 5.11 0.57 -12.55
C LEU A 815 6.50 0.93 -13.07
N GLY A 816 6.59 1.95 -13.95
CA GLY A 816 7.86 2.50 -14.38
C GLY A 816 8.70 2.97 -13.19
N SER A 817 8.10 3.72 -12.25
CA SER A 817 8.78 4.22 -11.06
C SER A 817 9.36 3.08 -10.20
N ILE A 818 8.60 1.98 -10.03
CA ILE A 818 9.07 0.79 -9.30
C ILE A 818 10.26 0.14 -10.03
N GLY A 819 10.18 0.00 -11.35
CA GLY A 819 11.28 -0.55 -12.16
C GLY A 819 12.55 0.29 -12.05
N VAL A 820 12.45 1.62 -12.18
CA VAL A 820 13.58 2.53 -12.05
C VAL A 820 14.11 2.58 -10.62
N TYR A 821 13.26 2.43 -9.61
CA TYR A 821 13.70 2.33 -8.21
C TYR A 821 14.57 1.07 -7.98
N PHE A 822 14.20 -0.07 -8.56
CA PHE A 822 15.02 -1.28 -8.51
C PHE A 822 16.36 -1.08 -9.23
N TRP A 823 16.35 -0.42 -10.39
CA TRP A 823 17.58 -0.08 -11.11
C TRP A 823 18.49 0.86 -10.30
N ARG A 824 17.92 1.89 -9.65
CA ARG A 824 18.65 2.77 -8.72
C ARG A 824 19.28 1.99 -7.56
N PHE A 825 18.56 1.02 -7.00
CA PHE A 825 19.08 0.17 -5.92
C PHE A 825 20.28 -0.67 -6.38
N GLN A 826 20.19 -1.27 -7.57
CA GLN A 826 21.31 -2.02 -8.15
C GLN A 826 22.54 -1.13 -8.35
N GLU A 827 22.36 0.08 -8.86
CA GLU A 827 23.45 1.03 -9.07
C GLU A 827 24.06 1.52 -7.75
N ALA A 828 23.25 1.78 -6.74
CA ALA A 828 23.73 2.13 -5.40
C ALA A 828 24.60 1.01 -4.79
N ASN A 829 24.20 -0.26 -4.96
CA ASN A 829 25.00 -1.40 -4.49
C ASN A 829 26.34 -1.50 -5.24
N ARG A 830 26.35 -1.29 -6.56
CA ARG A 830 27.58 -1.26 -7.37
C ARG A 830 28.55 -0.20 -6.87
N ILE A 831 28.05 1.03 -6.64
CA ILE A 831 28.86 2.14 -6.12
C ILE A 831 29.38 1.83 -4.72
N SER A 832 28.53 1.27 -3.84
CA SER A 832 28.93 0.90 -2.47
C SER A 832 30.05 -0.13 -2.44
N GLN A 833 29.96 -1.18 -3.27
CA GLN A 833 31.01 -2.20 -3.38
C GLN A 833 32.32 -1.61 -3.91
N LEU A 834 32.25 -0.74 -4.92
CA LEU A 834 33.44 -0.08 -5.48
C LEU A 834 34.09 0.85 -4.44
N PHE A 835 33.28 1.55 -3.64
CA PHE A 835 33.76 2.40 -2.57
C PHE A 835 34.45 1.60 -1.46
N GLU A 836 33.90 0.44 -1.08
CA GLU A 836 34.48 -0.47 -0.09
C GLU A 836 35.83 -1.05 -0.54
N GLN A 837 35.94 -1.48 -1.80
CA GLN A 837 37.19 -2.01 -2.36
C GLN A 837 38.30 -0.95 -2.47
N THR A 838 37.94 0.29 -2.78
CA THR A 838 38.91 1.35 -3.09
C THR A 838 39.14 2.34 -1.95
N ASN A 839 38.43 2.19 -0.83
CA ASN A 839 38.39 3.14 0.29
C ASN A 839 38.10 4.60 -0.14
N GLY A 840 37.40 4.78 -1.27
CA GLY A 840 37.05 6.11 -1.80
C GLY A 840 38.20 6.92 -2.39
N TYR A 841 39.36 6.29 -2.67
CA TYR A 841 40.50 6.95 -3.32
C TYR A 841 40.43 6.95 -4.85
N VAL A 842 39.55 6.14 -5.45
CA VAL A 842 39.35 6.07 -6.90
C VAL A 842 38.19 6.98 -7.32
N TYR A 843 38.33 7.64 -8.47
CA TYR A 843 37.24 8.42 -9.05
C TYR A 843 36.06 7.51 -9.41
N ILE A 844 34.87 7.87 -8.93
CA ILE A 844 33.62 7.17 -9.21
C ILE A 844 32.75 8.05 -10.09
N ASN A 845 32.51 7.60 -11.32
CA ASN A 845 31.59 8.27 -12.23
C ASN A 845 30.14 8.02 -11.80
N LEU A 846 29.41 9.09 -11.48
CA LEU A 846 28.00 9.06 -11.07
C LEU A 846 27.02 9.43 -12.18
N GLN A 847 27.47 9.59 -13.43
CA GLN A 847 26.61 10.01 -14.55
C GLN A 847 25.40 9.09 -14.74
N LEU A 848 25.57 7.77 -14.66
CA LEU A 848 24.46 6.82 -14.73
C LEU A 848 23.47 7.00 -13.58
N ALA A 849 23.96 7.16 -12.35
CA ALA A 849 23.14 7.35 -11.17
C ALA A 849 22.30 8.64 -11.26
N VAL A 850 22.86 9.71 -11.85
CA VAL A 850 22.13 10.96 -12.15
C VAL A 850 20.99 10.70 -13.12
N TYR A 851 21.25 10.05 -14.27
CA TYR A 851 20.20 9.78 -15.26
C TYR A 851 19.07 8.91 -14.72
N VAL A 852 19.40 7.87 -13.94
CA VAL A 852 18.41 7.01 -13.27
C VAL A 852 17.56 7.83 -12.29
N ASN A 853 18.17 8.76 -11.54
CA ASN A 853 17.48 9.65 -10.61
C ASN A 853 16.55 10.64 -11.34
N ASP A 854 16.96 11.19 -12.48
CA ASP A 854 16.13 12.08 -13.30
C ASP A 854 14.89 11.36 -13.82
N ILE A 855 15.06 10.16 -14.39
CA ILE A 855 13.95 9.35 -14.90
C ILE A 855 12.96 9.04 -13.77
N LEU A 856 13.45 8.65 -12.59
CA LEU A 856 12.60 8.42 -11.42
C LEU A 856 11.84 9.70 -11.02
N THR A 857 12.52 10.84 -11.04
CA THR A 857 11.93 12.14 -10.69
C THR A 857 10.84 12.54 -11.68
N PHE A 858 11.05 12.34 -12.97
CA PHE A 858 10.04 12.60 -14.00
C PHE A 858 8.84 11.68 -13.85
N LEU A 859 9.04 10.38 -13.66
CA LEU A 859 7.96 9.41 -13.49
C LEU A 859 7.11 9.70 -12.25
N LEU A 860 7.73 10.02 -11.12
CA LEU A 860 7.04 10.44 -9.91
C LEU A 860 6.28 11.77 -10.11
N GLY A 861 6.86 12.72 -10.85
CA GLY A 861 6.21 13.96 -11.24
C GLY A 861 4.94 13.73 -12.07
N TYR A 862 5.01 12.86 -13.07
CA TYR A 862 3.84 12.47 -13.86
C TYR A 862 2.78 11.73 -13.03
N CYS A 863 3.18 10.86 -12.09
CA CYS A 863 2.27 10.24 -11.14
C CYS A 863 1.51 11.28 -10.30
N CYS A 864 2.20 12.29 -9.75
CA CYS A 864 1.56 13.39 -9.02
C CYS A 864 0.59 14.17 -9.92
N PHE A 865 1.02 14.51 -11.14
CA PHE A 865 0.20 15.25 -12.10
C PHE A 865 -1.10 14.52 -12.45
N PHE A 866 -1.02 13.24 -12.83
CA PHE A 866 -2.22 12.46 -13.14
C PHE A 866 -3.10 12.22 -11.91
N SER A 867 -2.50 12.03 -10.73
CA SER A 867 -3.24 11.91 -9.47
C SER A 867 -4.02 13.19 -9.16
N MET A 868 -3.45 14.36 -9.41
CA MET A 868 -4.14 15.65 -9.26
C MET A 868 -5.29 15.82 -10.26
N ILE A 869 -5.09 15.47 -11.54
CA ILE A 869 -6.18 15.50 -12.54
C ILE A 869 -7.31 14.55 -12.13
N LYS A 870 -6.96 13.36 -11.64
CA LYS A 870 -7.94 12.39 -11.16
C LYS A 870 -8.71 12.93 -9.96
N PHE A 871 -8.05 13.68 -9.07
CA PHE A 871 -8.68 14.34 -7.93
C PHE A 871 -9.71 15.39 -8.38
N VAL A 872 -9.51 16.10 -9.50
CA VAL A 872 -10.52 17.01 -10.05
C VAL A 872 -11.80 16.28 -10.46
N GLN A 873 -11.70 15.04 -10.98
CA GLN A 873 -12.88 14.22 -11.30
C GLN A 873 -13.78 14.00 -10.08
N LEU A 874 -13.19 13.94 -8.90
CA LEU A 874 -13.86 13.61 -7.65
C LEU A 874 -14.73 14.76 -7.12
N PHE A 875 -14.51 16.01 -7.56
CA PHE A 875 -15.32 17.17 -7.18
C PHE A 875 -16.61 17.34 -7.98
N ARG A 876 -16.89 16.47 -8.97
CA ARG A 876 -18.13 16.48 -9.76
C ARG A 876 -19.40 16.24 -8.95
N PHE A 877 -19.29 15.88 -7.67
CA PHE A 877 -20.44 15.80 -6.76
C PHE A 877 -21.16 17.15 -6.62
N ASN A 878 -20.43 18.26 -6.72
CA ASN A 878 -21.05 19.57 -6.75
C ASN A 878 -21.66 19.83 -8.15
N GLN A 879 -22.96 20.11 -8.20
CA GLN A 879 -23.70 20.41 -9.43
C GLN A 879 -23.04 21.50 -10.27
N ARG A 880 -22.51 22.54 -9.61
CA ARG A 880 -21.84 23.67 -10.29
C ARG A 880 -20.55 23.22 -10.98
N ILE A 881 -19.78 22.33 -10.33
CA ILE A 881 -18.54 21.79 -10.89
C ILE A 881 -18.84 20.76 -11.99
N SER A 882 -19.92 19.98 -11.84
CA SER A 882 -20.37 19.06 -12.90
C SER A 882 -20.82 19.82 -14.14
N LEU A 883 -21.58 20.91 -13.97
CA LEU A 883 -21.96 21.80 -15.06
C LEU A 883 -20.73 22.38 -15.77
N PHE A 884 -19.74 22.85 -15.01
CA PHE A 884 -18.47 23.31 -15.59
C PHE A 884 -17.71 22.20 -16.35
N ALA A 885 -17.77 20.96 -15.88
CA ALA A 885 -17.12 19.85 -16.56
C ALA A 885 -17.88 19.38 -17.82
N GLU A 886 -19.21 19.51 -17.84
CA GLU A 886 -20.06 19.23 -19.01
C GLU A 886 -19.88 20.32 -20.07
N THR A 887 -19.91 21.59 -19.69
CA THR A 887 -19.62 22.74 -20.58
C THR A 887 -18.27 22.60 -21.27
N LEU A 888 -17.21 22.30 -20.51
CA LEU A 888 -15.88 22.04 -21.09
C LEU A 888 -15.90 20.86 -22.07
N LYS A 889 -16.64 19.80 -21.77
CA LYS A 889 -16.72 18.61 -22.63
C LYS A 889 -17.46 18.90 -23.93
N SER A 890 -18.56 19.66 -23.89
CA SER A 890 -19.32 20.03 -25.09
C SER A 890 -18.55 21.01 -25.97
N CYS A 891 -17.87 21.98 -25.35
CA CYS A 891 -17.04 22.95 -26.08
C CYS A 891 -15.73 22.35 -26.62
N ALA A 892 -15.28 21.20 -26.09
CA ALA A 892 -14.00 20.60 -26.46
C ALA A 892 -13.84 20.39 -27.96
N LYS A 893 -14.90 19.99 -28.68
CA LYS A 893 -14.83 19.78 -30.13
C LYS A 893 -14.53 21.08 -30.88
N GLU A 894 -15.17 22.18 -30.48
CA GLU A 894 -14.94 23.49 -31.08
C GLU A 894 -13.57 24.07 -30.69
N LEU A 895 -13.17 23.89 -29.44
CA LEU A 895 -11.84 24.27 -28.93
C LEU A 895 -10.71 23.53 -29.67
N ILE A 896 -10.89 22.24 -29.99
CA ILE A 896 -9.94 21.46 -30.79
C ILE A 896 -9.86 22.03 -32.21
N SER A 897 -11.01 22.30 -32.86
CA SER A 897 -11.03 22.90 -34.20
C SER A 897 -10.34 24.27 -34.23
N PHE A 898 -10.56 25.08 -33.20
CA PHE A 898 -9.91 26.37 -33.04
C PHE A 898 -8.40 26.23 -32.79
N SER A 899 -7.99 25.28 -31.95
CA SER A 899 -6.57 25.01 -31.66
C SER A 899 -5.80 24.61 -32.91
N ILE A 900 -6.44 23.87 -33.84
CA ILE A 900 -5.84 23.53 -35.14
C ILE A 900 -5.62 24.80 -35.98
N MET A 901 -6.62 25.68 -36.05
CA MET A 901 -6.50 26.96 -36.77
C MET A 901 -5.39 27.84 -36.17
N PHE A 902 -5.34 27.97 -34.84
CA PHE A 902 -4.27 28.69 -34.15
C PHE A 902 -2.91 28.06 -34.41
N ALA A 903 -2.79 26.74 -34.36
CA ALA A 903 -1.53 26.04 -34.62
C ALA A 903 -0.99 26.31 -36.03
N ILE A 904 -1.86 26.37 -37.06
CA ILE A 904 -1.43 26.70 -38.42
C ILE A 904 -0.85 28.13 -38.49
N ILE A 905 -1.53 29.10 -37.87
CA ILE A 905 -1.05 30.49 -37.81
C ILE A 905 0.25 30.57 -37.01
N PHE A 906 0.29 29.95 -35.83
CA PHE A 906 1.45 29.92 -34.96
C PHE A 906 2.67 29.31 -35.66
N MET A 907 2.50 28.19 -36.37
CA MET A 907 3.57 27.58 -37.17
C MET A 907 4.04 28.46 -38.33
N SER A 908 3.15 29.28 -38.90
CA SER A 908 3.51 30.24 -39.95
C SER A 908 4.35 31.39 -39.40
N PHE A 909 4.04 31.87 -38.19
CA PHE A 909 4.88 32.84 -37.49
C PHE A 909 6.18 32.22 -36.97
N LEU A 910 6.15 30.97 -36.52
CA LEU A 910 7.34 30.24 -36.11
C LEU A 910 8.37 30.18 -37.24
N SER A 911 7.93 29.78 -38.44
CA SER A 911 8.81 29.72 -39.61
C SER A 911 9.27 31.11 -40.04
N LEU A 912 8.39 32.11 -40.02
CA LEU A 912 8.74 33.50 -40.33
C LEU A 912 9.82 34.05 -39.39
N PHE A 913 9.60 33.96 -38.07
CA PHE A 913 10.54 34.48 -37.08
C PHE A 913 11.88 33.75 -37.11
N TYR A 914 11.84 32.42 -37.27
CA TYR A 914 13.05 31.63 -37.40
C TYR A 914 13.86 32.07 -38.64
N LEU A 915 13.24 32.12 -39.82
CA LEU A 915 13.95 32.48 -41.06
C LEU A 915 14.47 33.92 -41.07
N LEU A 916 13.75 34.88 -40.46
CA LEU A 916 14.16 36.28 -40.44
C LEU A 916 15.23 36.59 -39.40
N PHE A 917 15.19 35.92 -38.24
CA PHE A 917 15.98 36.32 -37.07
C PHE A 917 16.95 35.24 -36.55
N VAL A 918 17.06 34.06 -37.16
CA VAL A 918 17.99 32.99 -36.72
C VAL A 918 19.44 33.47 -36.57
N SER A 919 19.92 34.33 -37.46
CA SER A 919 21.30 34.86 -37.41
C SER A 919 21.45 36.10 -36.54
N LYS A 920 20.36 36.66 -36.03
CA LYS A 920 20.35 37.96 -35.33
C LYS A 920 19.93 37.87 -33.86
N LEU A 921 19.09 36.89 -33.50
CA LEU A 921 18.55 36.71 -32.16
C LEU A 921 18.85 35.31 -31.64
N SER A 922 19.43 35.23 -30.43
CA SER A 922 19.66 33.97 -29.73
C SER A 922 18.35 33.23 -29.44
N SER A 923 17.27 33.96 -29.13
CA SER A 923 15.93 33.37 -28.94
C SER A 923 15.35 32.73 -30.20
N CYS A 924 15.94 32.98 -31.38
CA CYS A 924 15.58 32.35 -32.66
C CYS A 924 16.58 31.28 -33.12
N SER A 925 17.52 30.85 -32.28
CA SER A 925 18.60 29.92 -32.66
C SER A 925 18.09 28.56 -33.13
N SER A 926 17.02 28.06 -32.53
CA SER A 926 16.35 26.82 -32.90
C SER A 926 14.84 27.03 -33.07
N LEU A 927 14.18 26.11 -33.76
CA LEU A 927 12.72 26.11 -33.86
C LEU A 927 12.05 26.02 -32.48
N LEU A 928 12.63 25.27 -31.54
CA LEU A 928 12.07 25.16 -30.18
C LEU A 928 12.24 26.45 -29.39
N ALA A 929 13.43 27.07 -29.45
CA ALA A 929 13.68 28.36 -28.81
C ALA A 929 12.78 29.47 -29.40
N THR A 930 12.59 29.46 -30.73
CA THR A 930 11.69 30.40 -31.41
C THR A 930 10.24 30.19 -30.96
N ALA A 931 9.81 28.94 -30.78
CA ALA A 931 8.47 28.63 -30.27
C ALA A 931 8.31 29.13 -28.83
N GLN A 932 9.32 28.91 -27.98
CA GLN A 932 9.34 29.44 -26.61
C GLN A 932 9.24 30.96 -26.61
N MET A 933 10.03 31.64 -27.43
CA MET A 933 10.00 33.10 -27.58
C MET A 933 8.62 33.59 -28.01
N LEU A 934 7.97 32.94 -28.99
CA LEU A 934 6.61 33.30 -29.41
C LEU A 934 5.58 33.08 -28.29
N PHE A 935 5.71 32.02 -27.48
CA PHE A 935 4.87 31.84 -26.30
C PHE A 935 5.14 32.92 -25.23
N GLU A 936 6.39 33.26 -24.96
CA GLU A 936 6.76 34.36 -24.06
C GLU A 936 6.20 35.71 -24.53
N MET A 937 6.22 35.96 -25.84
CA MET A 937 5.57 37.10 -26.46
C MET A 937 4.04 37.09 -26.25
N THR A 938 3.36 35.93 -26.32
CA THR A 938 1.91 35.87 -26.02
C THR A 938 1.61 36.19 -24.55
N LEU A 939 2.52 35.84 -23.63
CA LEU A 939 2.45 36.21 -22.21
C LEU A 939 2.96 37.63 -21.90
N MET A 940 3.41 38.38 -22.92
CA MET A 940 4.07 39.69 -22.80
C MET A 940 5.29 39.69 -21.86
N LYS A 941 6.02 38.57 -21.78
CA LYS A 941 7.23 38.40 -20.97
C LYS A 941 8.52 38.45 -21.82
N PHE A 942 8.56 39.33 -22.81
CA PHE A 942 9.67 39.41 -23.77
C PHE A 942 10.27 40.81 -23.85
N ASP A 943 11.58 40.90 -24.04
CA ASP A 943 12.31 42.16 -24.20
C ASP A 943 12.25 42.64 -25.65
N ALA A 944 11.27 43.49 -25.94
CA ALA A 944 11.06 44.03 -27.29
C ALA A 944 12.29 44.74 -27.86
N SER A 945 13.18 45.29 -27.02
CA SER A 945 14.38 46.03 -27.47
C SER A 945 15.30 45.18 -28.36
N GLN A 946 15.38 43.88 -28.10
CA GLN A 946 16.20 42.95 -28.87
C GLN A 946 15.69 42.80 -30.31
N ILE A 947 14.37 42.80 -30.51
CA ILE A 947 13.76 42.72 -31.85
C ILE A 947 13.99 44.01 -32.64
N TYR A 948 13.88 45.19 -32.00
CA TYR A 948 14.23 46.47 -32.63
C TYR A 948 15.70 46.52 -33.04
N GLY A 949 16.59 45.96 -32.20
CA GLY A 949 18.02 45.86 -32.48
C GLY A 949 18.37 44.90 -33.61
N ALA A 950 17.59 43.83 -33.79
CA ALA A 950 17.79 42.87 -34.87
C ALA A 950 17.41 43.45 -36.25
N ASP A 951 16.26 44.12 -36.35
CA ASP A 951 15.88 44.82 -37.56
C ASP A 951 14.94 45.98 -37.24
N ALA A 952 15.35 47.19 -37.58
CA ALA A 952 14.65 48.42 -37.21
C ALA A 952 13.22 48.51 -37.79
N PHE A 953 12.94 47.84 -38.90
CA PHE A 953 11.63 47.87 -39.54
C PHE A 953 10.92 46.52 -39.45
N LEU A 954 11.59 45.44 -39.88
CA LEU A 954 10.96 44.13 -40.02
C LEU A 954 10.63 43.50 -38.65
N GLY A 955 11.47 43.74 -37.64
CA GLY A 955 11.25 43.29 -36.27
C GLY A 955 9.95 43.81 -35.66
N PRO A 956 9.79 45.14 -35.54
CA PRO A 956 8.59 45.76 -35.00
C PRO A 956 7.34 45.43 -35.83
N PHE A 957 7.48 45.33 -37.16
CA PHE A 957 6.38 44.92 -38.03
C PHE A 957 5.91 43.50 -37.74
N CYS A 958 6.81 42.50 -37.68
CA CYS A 958 6.46 41.12 -37.38
C CYS A 958 5.91 40.97 -35.95
N PHE A 959 6.47 41.69 -34.98
CA PHE A 959 6.00 41.71 -33.60
C PHE A 959 4.59 42.29 -33.48
N THR A 960 4.35 43.45 -34.08
CA THR A 960 3.02 44.10 -34.07
C THR A 960 1.98 43.26 -34.81
N LEU A 961 2.35 42.65 -35.94
CA LEU A 961 1.48 41.74 -36.69
C LEU A 961 1.13 40.49 -35.86
N PHE A 962 2.10 39.85 -35.23
CA PHE A 962 1.88 38.68 -34.39
C PHE A 962 1.00 39.01 -33.18
N THR A 963 1.32 40.08 -32.45
CA THR A 963 0.53 40.51 -31.28
C THR A 963 -0.89 40.89 -31.64
N LEU A 964 -1.10 41.62 -32.74
CA LEU A 964 -2.42 41.95 -33.25
C LEU A 964 -3.22 40.68 -33.59
N LEU A 965 -2.61 39.73 -34.30
CA LEU A 965 -3.28 38.47 -34.64
C LEU A 965 -3.58 37.62 -33.40
N VAL A 966 -2.68 37.54 -32.43
CA VAL A 966 -2.94 36.85 -31.16
C VAL A 966 -4.11 37.51 -30.43
N VAL A 967 -4.16 38.84 -30.37
CA VAL A 967 -5.30 39.57 -29.76
C VAL A 967 -6.60 39.29 -30.51
N PHE A 968 -6.61 39.32 -31.85
CA PHE A 968 -7.80 38.98 -32.64
C PHE A 968 -8.24 37.53 -32.45
N VAL A 969 -7.30 36.60 -32.38
CA VAL A 969 -7.55 35.19 -32.07
C VAL A 969 -8.13 35.05 -30.66
N CYS A 970 -7.58 35.75 -29.65
CA CYS A 970 -8.14 35.77 -28.31
C CYS A 970 -9.54 36.41 -28.26
N LEU A 971 -9.80 37.45 -29.04
CA LEU A 971 -11.14 38.06 -29.15
C LEU A 971 -12.13 37.13 -29.86
N SER A 972 -11.67 36.28 -30.78
CA SER A 972 -12.52 35.28 -31.44
C SER A 972 -12.95 34.12 -30.53
N LEU A 973 -12.32 33.96 -29.36
CA LEU A 973 -12.78 33.05 -28.29
C LEU A 973 -14.10 33.50 -27.64
N LYS A 974 -14.67 34.66 -28.01
CA LYS A 974 -16.00 35.12 -27.54
C LYS A 974 -17.13 34.10 -27.78
N LYS A 975 -16.93 33.13 -28.69
CA LYS A 975 -17.82 31.97 -28.85
C LYS A 975 -17.93 31.07 -27.61
N LEU A 976 -16.91 31.00 -26.75
CA LEU A 976 -16.94 30.24 -25.50
C LEU A 976 -18.01 30.77 -24.53
N ASN A 977 -18.21 32.09 -24.49
CA ASN A 977 -19.30 32.69 -23.70
C ASN A 977 -20.67 32.29 -24.26
N GLN A 978 -20.77 32.01 -25.57
CA GLN A 978 -22.03 31.68 -26.22
C GLN A 978 -22.46 30.24 -25.94
N SER A 979 -21.50 29.31 -25.88
CA SER A 979 -21.74 27.92 -25.46
C SER A 979 -22.00 27.80 -23.96
N GLU A 980 -21.34 28.60 -23.13
CA GLU A 980 -21.63 28.71 -21.69
C GLU A 980 -23.08 29.15 -21.44
N ILE A 981 -23.54 30.21 -22.14
CA ILE A 981 -24.94 30.70 -22.04
C ILE A 981 -25.94 29.64 -22.51
N GLN A 982 -25.62 28.88 -23.57
CA GLN A 982 -26.51 27.84 -24.09
C GLN A 982 -26.66 26.67 -23.12
N GLU A 983 -25.55 26.21 -22.53
CA GLU A 983 -25.61 25.15 -21.52
C GLU A 983 -26.24 25.61 -20.20
N GLU A 984 -26.05 26.87 -19.79
CA GLU A 984 -26.74 27.42 -18.63
C GLU A 984 -28.27 27.39 -18.84
N ARG A 985 -28.74 27.67 -20.06
CA ARG A 985 -30.17 27.53 -20.43
C ARG A 985 -30.63 26.08 -20.39
N ASP A 986 -29.88 25.16 -20.99
CA ASP A 986 -30.21 23.74 -21.00
C ASP A 986 -30.22 23.16 -19.57
N CYS A 987 -29.34 23.64 -18.69
CA CYS A 987 -29.28 23.25 -17.30
C CYS A 987 -30.43 23.82 -16.46
N ARG A 988 -30.89 25.05 -16.72
CA ARG A 988 -32.13 25.58 -16.11
C ARG A 988 -33.33 24.74 -16.51
N MET A 989 -33.45 24.38 -17.80
CA MET A 989 -34.49 23.50 -18.31
C MET A 989 -34.44 22.11 -17.66
N ARG A 990 -33.23 21.57 -17.41
CA ARG A 990 -33.03 20.25 -16.78
C ARG A 990 -33.23 20.27 -15.26
N SER A 991 -32.91 21.38 -14.58
CA SER A 991 -33.21 21.58 -13.14
C SER A 991 -34.72 21.59 -12.87
N GLN A 992 -35.51 22.06 -13.83
CA GLN A 992 -36.98 22.02 -13.76
C GLN A 992 -37.58 20.60 -13.75
N TYR A 993 -36.79 19.57 -14.10
CA TYR A 993 -37.25 18.18 -14.22
C TYR A 993 -36.62 17.21 -13.21
N VAL A 994 -35.51 17.57 -12.56
CA VAL A 994 -34.78 16.64 -11.69
C VAL A 994 -34.10 17.42 -10.56
N ASP A 995 -34.71 17.41 -9.37
CA ASP A 995 -34.09 17.90 -8.12
C ASP A 995 -33.77 16.74 -7.15
N PRO A 996 -32.54 16.18 -7.19
CA PRO A 996 -32.01 15.29 -6.17
C PRO A 996 -31.17 16.04 -5.12
N ILE A 997 -30.78 17.29 -5.39
CA ILE A 997 -29.74 18.03 -4.66
C ILE A 997 -30.35 18.89 -3.55
N GLU A 998 -31.55 19.42 -3.77
CA GLU A 998 -32.35 20.05 -2.71
C GLU A 998 -32.63 19.06 -1.56
N ASN A 999 -32.86 17.78 -1.89
CA ASN A 999 -33.02 16.71 -0.90
C ASN A 999 -31.73 16.34 -0.15
N PHE A 1000 -30.54 16.62 -0.70
CA PHE A 1000 -29.26 16.33 -0.03
C PHE A 1000 -28.83 17.48 0.89
N SER A 1001 -28.97 18.74 0.47
CA SER A 1001 -28.78 19.90 1.35
C SER A 1001 -29.75 19.81 2.53
N ASN A 1002 -31.05 19.63 2.26
CA ASN A 1002 -32.06 19.53 3.30
C ASN A 1002 -31.82 18.33 4.24
N ARG A 1003 -31.21 17.23 3.78
CA ARG A 1003 -30.84 16.09 4.64
C ARG A 1003 -29.57 16.32 5.45
N ILE A 1004 -28.59 17.05 4.93
CA ILE A 1004 -27.41 17.47 5.70
C ILE A 1004 -27.82 18.50 6.75
N ASP A 1005 -28.68 19.44 6.38
CA ASP A 1005 -29.22 20.45 7.30
C ASP A 1005 -30.09 19.79 8.38
N GLN A 1006 -30.90 18.78 8.04
CA GLN A 1006 -31.62 17.95 9.03
C GLN A 1006 -30.68 17.10 9.91
N LEU A 1007 -29.56 16.61 9.38
CA LEU A 1007 -28.55 15.89 10.17
C LEU A 1007 -27.81 16.82 11.13
N LEU A 1008 -27.49 18.04 10.69
CA LEU A 1008 -26.88 19.08 11.52
C LEU A 1008 -27.87 19.56 12.59
N GLU A 1009 -29.15 19.76 12.26
CA GLU A 1009 -30.21 20.06 13.24
C GLU A 1009 -30.43 18.90 14.23
N ALA A 1010 -30.33 17.65 13.78
CA ALA A 1010 -30.44 16.50 14.67
C ALA A 1010 -29.24 16.39 15.62
N ILE A 1011 -28.03 16.70 15.15
CA ILE A 1011 -26.82 16.77 15.99
C ILE A 1011 -26.93 17.91 17.00
N ASP A 1012 -27.42 19.08 16.58
CA ASP A 1012 -27.66 20.21 17.48
C ASP A 1012 -28.74 19.91 18.52
N LYS A 1013 -29.83 19.21 18.14
CA LYS A 1013 -30.84 18.73 19.10
C LYS A 1013 -30.27 17.74 20.10
N ILE A 1014 -29.44 16.79 19.67
CA ILE A 1014 -28.78 15.83 20.58
C ILE A 1014 -27.83 16.57 21.54
N TYR A 1015 -27.11 17.57 21.05
CA TYR A 1015 -26.22 18.39 21.87
C TYR A 1015 -26.99 19.25 22.89
N ILE A 1016 -28.13 19.81 22.49
CA ILE A 1016 -29.02 20.58 23.38
C ILE A 1016 -29.69 19.68 24.41
N ASP A 1017 -30.18 18.49 24.03
CA ASP A 1017 -30.80 17.53 24.96
C ASP A 1017 -29.78 16.99 25.97
N GLN A 1018 -28.54 16.72 25.55
CA GLN A 1018 -27.45 16.38 26.49
C GLN A 1018 -27.14 17.53 27.45
N LYS A 1019 -27.14 18.78 26.98
CA LYS A 1019 -26.92 19.97 27.82
C LYS A 1019 -28.07 20.18 28.81
N ILE A 1020 -29.31 19.87 28.42
CA ILE A 1020 -30.49 19.91 29.29
C ILE A 1020 -30.43 18.80 30.34
N GLU A 1021 -30.03 17.58 29.99
CA GLU A 1021 -29.82 16.49 30.96
C GLU A 1021 -28.70 16.81 31.95
N LEU A 1022 -27.57 17.37 31.49
CA LEU A 1022 -26.49 17.85 32.35
C LEU A 1022 -26.96 18.95 33.31
N SER A 1023 -27.79 19.90 32.85
CA SER A 1023 -28.37 20.94 33.71
C SER A 1023 -29.40 20.41 34.73
N LYS A 1024 -30.04 19.28 34.43
CA LYS A 1024 -30.97 18.59 35.35
C LYS A 1024 -30.20 17.78 36.40
N LEU A 1025 -29.04 17.25 36.06
CA LEU A 1025 -28.12 16.59 36.99
C LEU A 1025 -27.52 17.60 37.99
N ASP A 1026 -27.09 18.78 37.52
CA ASP A 1026 -26.60 19.86 38.40
C ASP A 1026 -27.68 20.38 39.38
N LYS A 1027 -28.97 20.35 39.00
CA LYS A 1027 -30.08 20.73 39.86
C LYS A 1027 -30.57 19.60 40.79
N ALA A 1028 -30.15 18.35 40.56
CA ALA A 1028 -30.51 17.21 41.39
C ALA A 1028 -29.53 16.97 42.55
N GLY A 1029 -28.45 17.76 42.67
CA GLY A 1029 -27.54 17.71 43.82
C GLY A 1029 -26.81 16.38 43.96
N LEU A 1030 -26.21 15.89 42.85
CA LEU A 1030 -25.28 14.77 42.84
C LEU A 1030 -23.91 15.22 42.31
#